data_AF-A0A9E3I953-F1
#
_entry.id   AF-A0A9E3I953-F1
#
_cell.length_a   1.000
_cell.length_b   1.000
_cell.length_c   1.000
_cell.angle_alpha   90.00
_cell.angle_beta   90.00
_cell.angle_gamma   90.00
#
_symmetry.space_group_name_H-M   'P 1'
#
loop_
_entity.id
_entity.type
_entity.pdbx_description
1 polymer ?
#
loop_
_entity_poly.entity_id
_entity_poly.type
_entity_poly.pdbx_seq_one_letter_code
_entity_poly.pdbx_strand_id
1 'polypeptide(L)'
;MKTEKMKKRLFFWITLIVFIYLFIGAQNICHGLEFDVAEPVPGFSPTRWVVFNYVTPDATYMLLQVWDPYWRIKSSTWDPNMQQWTSPQELLTDPPGGFPTGTGIASLSPDGMTMFYGAEGYSGVCRSWWTPNGWTLPPKTDPNLDPLASDTYFNGKFLYTTHFYFDIWSSTYDDVNDKFSPAVPVESINTSEWAEGGPWISRDSTLLVFSSDNNSLGGYGGHDLYSATWDEDLKIWTNITNLGPNVNTPLDESLSCMAEEAGILFFERRDPNTDERQPMQAVVKPEPPCMVSIPGGWFPYQNVSDPNDWIFVDSFLIDKYEVTNQLYCQFLNNADPAGDHWISSMEIDRYGDPGNYYYSVQAGKENYPISYVKLSDAEAFAVWRSNLEGVIYRLPTEQEWEKAAAWDPVEQHYYTYGFHRDSIDCSWSNYLGCIGGPMPVGSYNGSDGRNDAKSYYGCYDMSGNFWEWTSDYFILGGYWEGRSEFCQSAYRYGRMVPSYRSNSIGFRLVSEPPTTYHIDGVNGDNTNDGLTRGTAFATIQRGINVAQRCDTVLVWPGVYNEEIGFWGDAITVKSAADAAVVETNYGYAFSFFSAEGPDTVLSNFVIRNSQYGIYLINGSSPLLRNLTIVNNDFGISAFNGSDPDISNCIFWDNKYGDLFRDPVPLQAKYSCIEEGGEGEGNISIEPGFVDANGGDYHLLSERGRYWPAHDVWVLDKVTSPSVDGGDPNVDPSEERMPNGGRINMGAYGNTAYASMNEWPIKGDVDRNGRFNFVDIAILLNDWLAELGWAQ
;
A
#
# COMPACT_ATOMS: atom_id res chain seq x y z
N MET A 1 -33.16 -28.50 -19.92
CA MET A 1 -33.67 -27.17 -19.49
C MET A 1 -33.57 -26.90 -17.99
N LYS A 2 -34.00 -27.77 -17.06
CA LYS A 2 -33.86 -27.51 -15.61
C LYS A 2 -32.42 -27.66 -15.05
N THR A 3 -31.57 -28.46 -15.68
CA THR A 3 -30.21 -28.78 -15.20
C THR A 3 -29.14 -27.74 -15.56
N GLU A 4 -29.31 -26.97 -16.64
CA GLU A 4 -28.39 -25.88 -17.01
C GLU A 4 -28.57 -24.61 -16.16
N LYS A 5 -29.79 -24.34 -15.68
CA LYS A 5 -30.09 -23.16 -14.84
C LYS A 5 -29.46 -23.24 -13.45
N MET A 6 -29.16 -24.44 -12.95
CA MET A 6 -28.47 -24.62 -11.66
C MET A 6 -26.95 -24.48 -11.78
N LYS A 7 -26.32 -24.96 -12.86
CA LYS A 7 -24.88 -24.82 -13.08
C LYS A 7 -24.45 -23.35 -13.28
N LYS A 8 -25.27 -22.54 -13.97
CA LYS A 8 -25.03 -21.09 -14.14
C LYS A 8 -25.17 -20.29 -12.84
N ARG A 9 -26.00 -20.75 -11.90
CA ARG A 9 -26.14 -20.10 -10.57
C ARG A 9 -25.00 -20.46 -9.63
N LEU A 10 -24.52 -21.70 -9.64
CA LEU A 10 -23.39 -22.09 -8.80
C LEU A 10 -22.08 -21.44 -9.28
N PHE A 11 -21.88 -21.30 -10.59
CA PHE A 11 -20.72 -20.59 -11.14
C PHE A 11 -20.75 -19.10 -10.79
N PHE A 12 -21.90 -18.42 -10.89
CA PHE A 12 -22.03 -17.01 -10.49
C PHE A 12 -21.72 -16.76 -8.99
N TRP A 13 -22.11 -17.67 -8.10
CA TRP A 13 -21.79 -17.55 -6.67
C TRP A 13 -20.33 -17.86 -6.35
N ILE A 14 -19.69 -18.80 -7.06
CA ILE A 14 -18.25 -19.07 -6.90
C ILE A 14 -17.42 -17.92 -7.48
N THR A 15 -17.82 -17.33 -8.61
CA THR A 15 -17.15 -16.15 -9.19
C THR A 15 -17.35 -14.89 -8.34
N LEU A 16 -18.50 -14.74 -7.67
CA LEU A 16 -18.75 -13.63 -6.73
C LEU A 16 -17.93 -13.77 -5.43
N ILE A 17 -17.72 -15.00 -4.93
CA ILE A 17 -16.86 -15.24 -3.75
C ILE A 17 -15.38 -15.04 -4.09
N VAL A 18 -14.94 -15.43 -5.30
CA VAL A 18 -13.56 -15.20 -5.75
C VAL A 18 -13.29 -13.72 -6.09
N PHE A 19 -14.29 -12.95 -6.53
CA PHE A 19 -14.17 -11.49 -6.75
C PHE A 19 -14.15 -10.66 -5.45
N ILE A 20 -14.75 -11.16 -4.36
CA ILE A 20 -14.75 -10.48 -3.05
C ILE A 20 -13.42 -10.70 -2.31
N TYR A 21 -12.67 -11.76 -2.61
CA TYR A 21 -11.37 -12.09 -1.98
C TYR A 21 -10.14 -11.45 -2.65
N LEU A 22 -10.26 -10.81 -3.82
CA LEU A 22 -9.12 -10.31 -4.62
C LEU A 22 -8.91 -8.78 -4.58
N PHE A 23 -9.54 -8.04 -3.67
CA PHE A 23 -9.44 -6.57 -3.62
C PHE A 23 -9.10 -5.97 -2.25
N ILE A 24 -8.57 -6.76 -1.31
CA ILE A 24 -8.02 -6.25 -0.05
C ILE A 24 -6.57 -6.77 0.05
N GLY A 25 -5.62 -5.94 -0.35
CA GLY A 25 -4.18 -6.23 -0.32
C GLY A 25 -3.34 -4.96 -0.56
N ALA A 26 -2.92 -4.35 0.56
CA ALA A 26 -1.82 -3.40 0.80
C ALA A 26 -1.83 -1.99 0.17
N GLN A 27 -1.40 -0.89 0.83
CA GLN A 27 -1.39 -0.40 2.23
C GLN A 27 -0.90 1.07 2.17
N ASN A 28 -1.45 1.99 2.98
CA ASN A 28 -0.65 3.06 3.59
C ASN A 28 -1.39 3.67 4.79
N ILE A 29 -0.68 3.67 5.92
CA ILE A 29 -1.23 3.56 7.27
C ILE A 29 -1.51 4.94 7.86
N CYS A 30 -2.79 5.24 8.08
CA CYS A 30 -3.24 6.36 8.90
C CYS A 30 -3.59 5.86 10.31
N HIS A 31 -2.97 6.44 11.34
CA HIS A 31 -2.89 5.95 12.72
C HIS A 31 -4.19 6.06 13.55
N GLY A 32 -5.26 5.43 13.09
CA GLY A 32 -6.16 4.69 13.96
C GLY A 32 -6.29 3.32 13.33
N LEU A 33 -5.68 2.28 13.94
CA LEU A 33 -5.83 0.93 13.41
C LEU A 33 -7.29 0.51 13.60
N GLU A 34 -8.10 0.70 12.57
CA GLU A 34 -9.42 0.09 12.54
C GLU A 34 -9.25 -1.35 12.06
N PHE A 35 -9.83 -2.29 12.78
CA PHE A 35 -9.73 -3.70 12.46
C PHE A 35 -11.08 -4.26 12.05
N ASP A 36 -11.08 -5.29 11.20
CA ASP A 36 -12.18 -6.23 11.12
C ASP A 36 -12.35 -7.01 12.43
N VAL A 37 -13.52 -7.61 12.61
CA VAL A 37 -13.82 -8.42 13.80
C VAL A 37 -12.80 -9.55 13.91
N ALA A 38 -12.13 -9.64 15.06
CA ALA A 38 -11.09 -10.63 15.29
C ALA A 38 -11.63 -12.07 15.26
N GLU A 39 -10.90 -12.95 14.58
CA GLU A 39 -11.25 -14.35 14.38
C GLU A 39 -10.14 -15.30 14.87
N PRO A 40 -10.45 -16.56 15.22
CA PRO A 40 -9.43 -17.53 15.60
C PRO A 40 -8.42 -17.79 14.49
N VAL A 41 -7.13 -17.92 14.82
CA VAL A 41 -6.08 -18.20 13.82
C VAL A 41 -6.25 -19.59 13.20
N PRO A 42 -6.38 -19.71 11.87
CA PRO A 42 -6.56 -20.99 11.19
C PRO A 42 -5.38 -21.95 11.42
N GLY A 43 -5.69 -23.22 11.71
CA GLY A 43 -4.68 -24.26 11.99
C GLY A 43 -4.31 -24.39 13.47
N PHE A 44 -4.75 -23.48 14.33
CA PHE A 44 -4.57 -23.55 15.77
C PHE A 44 -5.87 -23.95 16.50
N SER A 45 -5.73 -24.74 17.56
CA SER A 45 -6.87 -25.17 18.39
C SER A 45 -6.94 -24.36 19.70
N PRO A 46 -8.13 -24.04 20.24
CA PRO A 46 -8.36 -23.27 21.49
C PRO A 46 -7.80 -23.84 22.82
N THR A 47 -6.80 -24.71 22.82
CA THR A 47 -6.35 -25.44 24.04
C THR A 47 -4.84 -25.52 24.17
N ARG A 48 -4.09 -24.87 23.28
CA ARG A 48 -2.64 -24.77 23.37
C ARG A 48 -2.31 -23.31 23.61
N TRP A 49 -1.64 -23.01 24.72
CA TRP A 49 -1.03 -21.71 24.95
C TRP A 49 -0.09 -21.44 23.79
N VAL A 50 -0.34 -20.37 23.05
CA VAL A 50 0.48 -19.92 21.93
C VAL A 50 0.79 -18.46 22.19
N VAL A 51 2.07 -18.16 22.36
CA VAL A 51 2.57 -16.78 22.41
C VAL A 51 3.12 -16.44 21.04
N PHE A 52 2.61 -15.37 20.44
CA PHE A 52 3.15 -14.83 19.19
C PHE A 52 4.43 -14.06 19.51
N ASN A 53 5.55 -14.54 18.99
CA ASN A 53 6.86 -13.92 19.23
C ASN A 53 7.23 -12.95 18.12
N TYR A 54 6.97 -13.37 16.88
CA TYR A 54 7.31 -12.65 15.67
C TYR A 54 6.50 -13.22 14.51
N VAL A 55 6.07 -12.36 13.61
CA VAL A 55 5.53 -12.72 12.31
C VAL A 55 6.24 -11.90 11.26
N THR A 56 6.54 -12.49 10.10
CA THR A 56 7.06 -11.73 8.98
C THR A 56 6.01 -10.71 8.51
N PRO A 57 6.40 -9.55 7.98
CA PRO A 57 5.45 -8.52 7.57
C PRO A 57 4.39 -9.02 6.57
N ASP A 58 4.76 -9.94 5.69
CA ASP A 58 3.91 -10.58 4.67
C ASP A 58 3.02 -11.72 5.21
N ALA A 59 3.09 -12.02 6.51
CA ALA A 59 2.39 -13.11 7.19
C ALA A 59 2.68 -14.53 6.64
N THR A 60 3.86 -14.77 6.03
CA THR A 60 4.22 -16.11 5.50
C THR A 60 4.91 -17.02 6.52
N TYR A 61 5.57 -16.43 7.52
CA TYR A 61 6.31 -17.16 8.54
C TYR A 61 6.03 -16.59 9.94
N MET A 62 5.87 -17.47 10.90
CA MET A 62 5.57 -17.10 12.28
C MET A 62 6.44 -17.88 13.25
N LEU A 63 6.98 -17.15 14.22
CA LEU A 63 7.55 -17.71 15.43
C LEU A 63 6.58 -17.61 16.57
N LEU A 64 6.45 -18.72 17.27
CA LEU A 64 5.56 -18.83 18.40
C LEU A 64 6.13 -19.74 19.47
N GLN A 65 5.83 -19.45 20.73
CA GLN A 65 6.10 -20.38 21.83
C GLN A 65 4.81 -21.14 22.13
N VAL A 66 4.90 -22.47 22.22
CA VAL A 66 3.78 -23.33 22.63
C VAL A 66 4.07 -23.85 24.02
N TRP A 67 3.07 -23.84 24.91
CA TRP A 67 3.21 -24.48 26.22
C TRP A 67 3.35 -26.00 26.05
N ASP A 68 4.60 -26.43 26.12
CA ASP A 68 5.01 -27.72 26.64
C ASP A 68 5.81 -27.48 27.94
N PRO A 69 6.13 -28.51 28.74
CA PRO A 69 6.87 -28.35 30.00
C PRO A 69 8.25 -27.67 29.86
N TYR A 70 8.68 -27.36 28.64
CA TYR A 70 9.98 -26.82 28.29
C TYR A 70 9.92 -25.48 27.55
N TRP A 71 8.73 -24.88 27.38
CA TRP A 71 8.52 -23.57 26.72
C TRP A 71 9.25 -23.45 25.36
N ARG A 72 9.12 -24.48 24.52
CA ARG A 72 9.90 -24.57 23.27
C ARG A 72 9.43 -23.55 22.24
N ILE A 73 10.41 -22.90 21.60
CA ILE A 73 10.20 -22.03 20.44
C ILE A 73 9.92 -22.90 19.22
N LYS A 74 8.82 -22.59 18.53
CA LYS A 74 8.36 -23.29 17.33
C LYS A 74 8.17 -22.30 16.20
N SER A 75 8.34 -22.78 14.98
CA SER A 75 7.91 -22.06 13.78
C SER A 75 6.64 -22.67 13.24
N SER A 76 5.85 -21.82 12.62
CA SER A 76 4.83 -22.25 11.67
C SER A 76 5.01 -21.44 10.39
N THR A 77 4.71 -22.09 9.27
CA THR A 77 4.65 -21.46 7.95
C THR A 77 3.20 -21.43 7.51
N TRP A 78 2.81 -20.35 6.84
CA TRP A 78 1.52 -20.29 6.19
C TRP A 78 1.49 -21.30 5.02
N ASP A 79 0.52 -22.23 5.01
CA ASP A 79 0.27 -23.10 3.86
C ASP A 79 -0.82 -22.46 2.99
N PRO A 80 -0.46 -21.83 1.85
CA PRO A 80 -1.43 -21.15 1.00
C PRO A 80 -2.44 -22.12 0.37
N ASN A 81 -2.11 -23.41 0.23
CA ASN A 81 -3.02 -24.40 -0.35
C ASN A 81 -4.11 -24.82 0.64
N MET A 82 -3.77 -24.89 1.92
CA MET A 82 -4.71 -25.27 2.98
C MET A 82 -5.35 -24.07 3.65
N GLN A 83 -4.90 -22.84 3.34
CA GLN A 83 -5.31 -21.59 3.99
C GLN A 83 -5.25 -21.67 5.51
N GLN A 84 -4.18 -22.28 6.01
CA GLN A 84 -3.96 -22.43 7.44
C GLN A 84 -2.46 -22.46 7.74
N TRP A 85 -2.12 -22.12 8.96
CA TRP A 85 -0.77 -22.31 9.47
C TRP A 85 -0.45 -23.80 9.61
N THR A 86 0.76 -24.18 9.21
CA THR A 86 1.23 -25.56 9.38
C THR A 86 1.35 -25.91 10.87
N SER A 87 1.29 -27.20 11.18
CA SER A 87 1.50 -27.65 12.56
C SER A 87 2.87 -27.16 13.06
N PRO A 88 2.94 -26.45 14.20
CA PRO A 88 4.19 -25.85 14.68
C PRO A 88 5.32 -26.87 14.78
N GLN A 89 6.43 -26.58 14.11
CA GLN A 89 7.65 -27.38 14.12
C GLN A 89 8.64 -26.81 15.13
N GLU A 90 9.35 -27.67 15.84
CA GLU A 90 10.41 -27.22 16.76
C GLU A 90 11.58 -26.65 15.96
N LEU A 91 11.95 -25.38 16.23
CA LEU A 91 13.13 -24.75 15.62
C LEU A 91 14.44 -25.24 16.23
N LEU A 92 14.38 -25.72 17.48
CA LEU A 92 15.52 -26.14 18.27
C LEU A 92 15.36 -27.61 18.62
N THR A 93 15.97 -28.50 17.84
CA THR A 93 16.19 -29.88 18.31
C THR A 93 17.29 -29.85 19.37
N ASP A 94 17.04 -30.42 20.55
CA ASP A 94 18.01 -30.48 21.65
C ASP A 94 19.42 -30.85 21.16
N PRO A 95 20.45 -30.02 21.40
CA PRO A 95 21.83 -30.43 21.21
C PRO A 95 22.13 -31.59 22.18
N PRO A 96 23.13 -32.43 21.88
CA PRO A 96 23.63 -33.38 22.87
C PRO A 96 24.26 -32.59 24.04
N GLY A 97 23.47 -32.34 25.08
CA GLY A 97 23.85 -31.48 26.20
C GLY A 97 22.68 -30.77 26.90
N GLY A 98 21.50 -30.67 26.25
CA GLY A 98 20.31 -30.05 26.82
C GLY A 98 20.40 -28.52 26.90
N PHE A 99 19.37 -27.82 26.39
CA PHE A 99 19.18 -26.42 26.73
C PHE A 99 18.68 -26.30 28.17
N PRO A 100 19.11 -25.28 28.94
CA PRO A 100 18.34 -24.87 30.09
C PRO A 100 16.97 -24.36 29.61
N THR A 101 15.91 -24.81 30.28
CA THR A 101 14.53 -24.39 30.02
C THR A 101 14.44 -22.87 29.91
N GLY A 102 13.86 -22.39 28.81
CA GLY A 102 13.66 -20.96 28.57
C GLY A 102 12.63 -20.41 29.54
N THR A 103 12.95 -19.33 30.25
CA THR A 103 12.05 -18.68 31.23
C THR A 103 11.38 -17.41 30.69
N GLY A 104 11.66 -17.02 29.43
CA GLY A 104 11.11 -15.81 28.81
C GLY A 104 10.72 -16.00 27.34
N ILE A 105 9.88 -15.08 26.85
CA ILE A 105 9.43 -15.02 25.45
C ILE A 105 10.61 -14.60 24.56
N ALA A 106 10.89 -15.35 23.50
CA ALA A 106 12.00 -15.05 22.60
C ALA A 106 11.57 -14.00 21.57
N SER A 107 12.46 -13.07 21.22
CA SER A 107 12.27 -12.12 20.14
C SER A 107 13.37 -12.26 19.09
N LEU A 108 13.06 -11.89 17.85
CA LEU A 108 14.03 -11.83 16.75
C LEU A 108 14.35 -10.40 16.39
N SER A 109 15.57 -10.19 15.89
CA SER A 109 15.90 -8.99 15.14
C SER A 109 15.12 -8.89 13.83
N PRO A 110 14.99 -7.68 13.26
CA PRO A 110 14.21 -7.46 12.03
C PRO A 110 14.68 -8.29 10.83
N ASP A 111 15.98 -8.61 10.78
CA ASP A 111 16.60 -9.47 9.76
C ASP A 111 16.42 -10.98 10.03
N GLY A 112 15.83 -11.34 11.17
CA GLY A 112 15.64 -12.71 11.64
C GLY A 112 16.90 -13.45 12.06
N MET A 113 18.07 -12.79 12.03
CA MET A 113 19.37 -13.44 12.20
C MET A 113 19.86 -13.46 13.65
N THR A 114 19.25 -12.68 14.53
CA THR A 114 19.61 -12.62 15.95
C THR A 114 18.39 -12.91 16.81
N MET A 115 18.52 -13.85 17.74
CA MET A 115 17.48 -14.21 18.69
C MET A 115 17.86 -13.76 20.09
N PHE A 116 16.94 -13.06 20.75
CA PHE A 116 17.03 -12.64 22.14
C PHE A 116 16.06 -13.47 22.97
N TYR A 117 16.51 -14.01 24.10
CA TYR A 117 15.67 -14.89 24.93
C TYR A 117 16.18 -15.01 26.37
N GLY A 118 15.28 -15.30 27.30
CA GLY A 118 15.63 -15.69 28.68
C GLY A 118 15.98 -17.19 28.77
N ALA A 119 16.98 -17.56 29.56
CA ALA A 119 17.34 -18.97 29.78
C ALA A 119 17.76 -19.27 31.23
N GLU A 120 17.28 -20.39 31.78
CA GLU A 120 17.64 -20.83 33.13
C GLU A 120 19.17 -20.96 33.31
N GLY A 121 19.68 -20.48 34.45
CA GLY A 121 21.10 -20.56 34.77
C GLY A 121 21.97 -19.44 34.20
N TYR A 122 21.40 -18.50 33.44
CA TYR A 122 22.07 -17.28 32.98
C TYR A 122 21.55 -16.04 33.71
N SER A 123 22.42 -15.06 33.96
CA SER A 123 22.14 -13.86 34.77
C SER A 123 21.70 -12.64 33.95
N GLY A 124 21.09 -12.85 32.78
CA GLY A 124 20.65 -11.79 31.87
C GLY A 124 20.06 -12.36 30.57
N VAL A 125 19.67 -11.49 29.63
CA VAL A 125 19.12 -11.91 28.33
C VAL A 125 20.21 -12.58 27.50
N CYS A 126 19.89 -13.76 26.98
CA CYS A 126 20.72 -14.51 26.04
C CYS A 126 20.53 -14.00 24.62
N ARG A 127 21.63 -13.99 23.87
CA ARG A 127 21.64 -13.68 22.44
C ARG A 127 22.36 -14.77 21.67
N SER A 128 21.71 -15.25 20.62
CA SER A 128 22.25 -16.22 19.67
C SER A 128 22.06 -15.69 18.25
N TRP A 129 22.95 -16.09 17.34
CA TRP A 129 22.87 -15.70 15.92
C TRP A 129 22.67 -16.94 15.07
N TRP A 130 21.92 -16.79 13.99
CA TRP A 130 21.74 -17.85 13.02
C TRP A 130 23.01 -18.01 12.17
N THR A 131 23.41 -19.25 11.93
CA THR A 131 24.49 -19.60 11.01
C THR A 131 24.02 -20.71 10.07
N PRO A 132 24.73 -20.99 8.96
CA PRO A 132 24.40 -22.13 8.11
C PRO A 132 24.40 -23.49 8.83
N ASN A 133 25.01 -23.56 10.02
CA ASN A 133 25.06 -24.77 10.86
C ASN A 133 24.04 -24.72 12.04
N GLY A 134 23.11 -23.76 12.03
CA GLY A 134 22.14 -23.51 13.09
C GLY A 134 22.52 -22.38 14.05
N TRP A 135 21.72 -22.20 15.11
CA TRP A 135 21.95 -21.19 16.14
C TRP A 135 23.25 -21.43 16.90
N THR A 136 24.00 -20.36 17.15
CA THR A 136 25.26 -20.41 17.92
C THR A 136 25.08 -20.83 19.37
N LEU A 137 26.02 -21.63 19.90
CA LEU A 137 26.12 -22.00 21.31
C LEU A 137 27.59 -21.96 21.80
N PRO A 138 27.86 -21.54 23.06
CA PRO A 138 26.91 -20.99 24.04
C PRO A 138 26.43 -19.57 23.65
N PRO A 139 25.24 -19.15 24.12
CA PRO A 139 24.74 -17.80 23.85
C PRO A 139 25.61 -16.74 24.55
N LYS A 140 25.64 -15.53 24.00
CA LYS A 140 26.16 -14.37 24.73
C LYS A 140 25.11 -13.88 25.71
N THR A 141 25.52 -13.53 26.93
CA THR A 141 24.62 -12.98 27.95
C THR A 141 24.87 -11.51 28.17
N ASP A 142 23.79 -10.73 28.25
CA ASP A 142 23.85 -9.33 28.68
C ASP A 142 23.26 -9.16 30.09
N PRO A 143 24.08 -8.86 31.11
CA PRO A 143 23.64 -8.73 32.49
C PRO A 143 22.89 -7.41 32.79
N ASN A 144 22.78 -6.48 31.83
CA ASN A 144 22.05 -5.22 32.02
C ASN A 144 20.54 -5.36 31.77
N LEU A 145 20.12 -6.48 31.19
CA LEU A 145 18.73 -6.80 30.93
C LEU A 145 18.23 -7.87 31.92
N ASP A 146 16.96 -7.78 32.29
CA ASP A 146 16.32 -8.79 33.14
C ASP A 146 16.33 -10.15 32.41
N PRO A 147 16.83 -11.25 33.00
CA PRO A 147 16.77 -12.59 32.38
C PRO A 147 15.35 -13.08 32.09
N LEU A 148 14.32 -12.42 32.62
CA LEU A 148 12.91 -12.69 32.35
C LEU A 148 12.27 -11.69 31.38
N ALA A 149 13.06 -10.79 30.78
CA ALA A 149 12.61 -9.86 29.76
C ALA A 149 11.99 -10.62 28.58
N SER A 150 10.73 -10.32 28.28
CA SER A 150 9.98 -10.77 27.11
C SER A 150 9.76 -9.61 26.16
N ASP A 151 9.47 -9.85 24.87
CA ASP A 151 8.67 -8.98 23.98
C ASP A 151 9.33 -8.59 22.65
N THR A 152 10.02 -7.45 22.49
CA THR A 152 10.41 -7.01 21.12
C THR A 152 11.77 -6.29 20.99
N TYR A 153 12.47 -6.53 19.87
CA TYR A 153 13.70 -5.83 19.47
C TYR A 153 13.55 -5.23 18.08
N PHE A 154 13.71 -3.91 17.96
CA PHE A 154 13.68 -3.24 16.67
C PHE A 154 14.65 -2.05 16.62
N ASN A 155 15.46 -1.95 15.56
CA ASN A 155 16.38 -0.84 15.27
C ASN A 155 17.24 -0.36 16.46
N GLY A 156 17.85 -1.31 17.18
CA GLY A 156 18.68 -1.00 18.33
C GLY A 156 17.90 -0.63 19.60
N LYS A 157 16.55 -0.64 19.59
CA LYS A 157 15.72 -0.53 20.80
C LYS A 157 15.16 -1.91 21.18
N PHE A 158 15.31 -2.27 22.45
CA PHE A 158 14.72 -3.45 23.06
C PHE A 158 13.64 -3.01 24.04
N LEU A 159 12.39 -3.38 23.75
CA LEU A 159 11.26 -3.15 24.64
C LEU A 159 10.87 -4.47 25.28
N TYR A 160 10.72 -4.45 26.61
CA TYR A 160 10.39 -5.67 27.33
C TYR A 160 9.56 -5.45 28.58
N THR A 161 8.74 -6.44 28.90
CA THR A 161 8.02 -6.50 30.18
C THR A 161 8.82 -7.34 31.18
N THR A 162 8.83 -6.95 32.46
CA THR A 162 9.40 -7.80 33.53
C THR A 162 8.30 -8.66 34.17
N HIS A 163 8.61 -9.95 34.40
CA HIS A 163 7.67 -10.99 34.83
C HIS A 163 6.93 -10.72 36.16
N PHE A 164 7.38 -9.73 36.94
CA PHE A 164 6.87 -9.47 38.28
C PHE A 164 6.18 -8.11 38.46
N TYR A 165 6.24 -7.21 37.46
CA TYR A 165 5.78 -5.83 37.65
C TYR A 165 4.95 -5.22 36.52
N PHE A 166 4.66 -5.92 35.41
CA PHE A 166 3.78 -5.42 34.34
C PHE A 166 4.01 -3.94 33.97
N ASP A 167 5.27 -3.63 33.68
CA ASP A 167 5.71 -2.34 33.18
C ASP A 167 6.55 -2.58 31.94
N ILE A 168 6.47 -1.67 30.96
CA ILE A 168 7.30 -1.71 29.76
C ILE A 168 8.62 -0.99 30.03
N TRP A 169 9.73 -1.69 29.75
CA TRP A 169 11.09 -1.17 29.88
C TRP A 169 11.74 -1.07 28.51
N SER A 170 12.57 -0.05 28.33
CA SER A 170 13.32 0.21 27.11
C SER A 170 14.82 0.17 27.39
N SER A 171 15.57 -0.47 26.49
CA SER A 171 17.03 -0.41 26.47
C SER A 171 17.51 -0.21 25.05
N THR A 172 18.61 0.53 24.87
CA THR A 172 19.24 0.73 23.57
C THR A 172 20.47 -0.15 23.45
N TYR A 173 20.59 -0.85 22.33
CA TYR A 173 21.75 -1.64 21.98
C TYR A 173 22.82 -0.74 21.36
N ASP A 174 24.02 -0.77 21.92
CA ASP A 174 25.21 -0.10 21.39
C ASP A 174 26.00 -1.10 20.55
N ASP A 175 25.88 -1.01 19.23
CA ASP A 175 26.55 -1.88 18.26
C ASP A 175 28.09 -1.76 18.34
N VAL A 176 28.62 -0.59 18.73
CA VAL A 176 30.06 -0.33 18.76
C VAL A 176 30.71 -1.04 19.94
N ASN A 177 30.04 -1.02 21.09
CA ASN A 177 30.53 -1.63 22.32
C ASN A 177 29.92 -3.00 22.59
N ASP A 178 29.00 -3.44 21.74
CA ASP A 178 28.31 -4.72 21.79
C ASP A 178 27.68 -4.98 23.16
N LYS A 179 26.85 -4.01 23.62
CA LYS A 179 26.25 -3.98 24.96
C LYS A 179 24.91 -3.24 24.97
N PHE A 180 23.96 -3.67 25.78
CA PHE A 180 22.75 -2.90 26.09
C PHE A 180 22.98 -1.78 27.11
N SER A 181 22.33 -0.64 26.90
CA SER A 181 22.21 0.40 27.92
C SER A 181 21.48 -0.15 29.15
N PRO A 182 21.67 0.45 30.34
CA PRO A 182 20.76 0.21 31.46
C PRO A 182 19.32 0.44 31.01
N ALA A 183 18.43 -0.49 31.34
CA ALA A 183 17.02 -0.36 30.99
C ALA A 183 16.37 0.79 31.77
N VAL A 184 15.48 1.51 31.09
CA VAL A 184 14.71 2.62 31.64
C VAL A 184 13.21 2.34 31.44
N PRO A 185 12.35 2.72 32.39
CA PRO A 185 10.91 2.55 32.22
C PRO A 185 10.40 3.44 31.08
N VAL A 186 9.39 2.98 30.34
CA VAL A 186 8.71 3.80 29.32
C VAL A 186 7.64 4.65 30.01
N GLU A 187 8.08 5.73 30.66
CA GLU A 187 7.25 6.56 31.55
C GLU A 187 6.01 7.17 30.90
N SER A 188 6.00 7.33 29.57
CA SER A 188 4.82 7.84 28.84
C SER A 188 3.71 6.82 28.65
N ILE A 189 4.01 5.53 28.83
CA ILE A 189 3.07 4.42 28.71
C ILE A 189 2.74 3.85 30.09
N ASN A 190 3.79 3.58 30.88
CA ASN A 190 3.63 2.93 32.17
C ASN A 190 2.87 3.80 33.16
N THR A 191 1.89 3.22 33.82
CA THR A 191 1.09 3.91 34.84
C THR A 191 1.33 3.31 36.23
N SER A 192 1.13 4.12 37.28
CA SER A 192 1.33 3.63 38.65
C SER A 192 0.21 2.75 39.18
N GLU A 193 -0.92 2.68 38.46
CA GLU A 193 -2.16 2.04 38.92
C GLU A 193 -2.55 0.81 38.10
N TRP A 194 -2.04 0.68 36.88
CA TRP A 194 -2.40 -0.34 35.89
C TRP A 194 -1.15 -1.09 35.42
N ALA A 195 -1.37 -2.22 34.78
CA ALA A 195 -0.38 -3.16 34.32
C ALA A 195 -0.27 -3.08 32.79
N GLU A 196 0.88 -2.63 32.29
CA GLU A 196 1.21 -2.56 30.87
C GLU A 196 2.20 -3.66 30.47
N GLY A 197 1.94 -4.36 29.36
CA GLY A 197 2.82 -5.45 28.94
C GLY A 197 2.59 -5.93 27.51
N GLY A 198 3.43 -6.86 27.07
CA GLY A 198 3.40 -7.41 25.71
C GLY A 198 3.57 -6.35 24.60
N PRO A 199 4.54 -5.42 24.68
CA PRO A 199 4.80 -4.45 23.63
C PRO A 199 5.23 -5.10 22.32
N TRP A 200 4.68 -4.62 21.23
CA TRP A 200 5.15 -4.80 19.88
C TRP A 200 5.39 -3.43 19.26
N ILE A 201 6.50 -3.27 18.53
CA ILE A 201 6.88 -2.01 17.90
C ILE A 201 7.01 -2.23 16.39
N SER A 202 6.53 -1.26 15.61
CA SER A 202 6.62 -1.27 14.15
C SER A 202 8.04 -1.11 13.64
N ARG A 203 8.22 -1.49 12.37
CA ARG A 203 9.50 -1.47 11.66
C ARG A 203 10.11 -0.08 11.50
N ASP A 204 9.30 0.96 11.49
CA ASP A 204 9.78 2.35 11.48
C ASP A 204 9.96 2.92 12.89
N SER A 205 9.66 2.14 13.93
CA SER A 205 9.66 2.55 15.35
C SER A 205 8.67 3.67 15.68
N THR A 206 7.66 3.90 14.83
CA THR A 206 6.68 4.98 15.02
C THR A 206 5.40 4.53 15.69
N LEU A 207 5.10 3.22 15.71
CA LEU A 207 3.90 2.64 16.27
C LEU A 207 4.27 1.59 17.33
N LEU A 208 3.62 1.68 18.48
CA LEU A 208 3.68 0.71 19.57
C LEU A 208 2.29 0.12 19.76
N VAL A 209 2.16 -1.20 19.78
CA VAL A 209 0.96 -1.92 20.23
C VAL A 209 1.29 -2.60 21.54
N PHE A 210 0.43 -2.48 22.55
CA PHE A 210 0.68 -3.06 23.87
C PHE A 210 -0.63 -3.41 24.57
N SER A 211 -0.55 -4.29 25.57
CA SER A 211 -1.67 -4.68 26.41
C SER A 211 -1.69 -3.83 27.69
N SER A 212 -2.88 -3.42 28.13
CA SER A 212 -3.06 -2.68 29.38
C SER A 212 -4.43 -2.98 30.00
N ASP A 213 -4.50 -3.08 31.33
CA ASP A 213 -5.78 -3.13 32.06
C ASP A 213 -6.31 -1.72 32.42
N ASN A 214 -5.70 -0.67 31.85
CA ASN A 214 -6.15 0.70 31.97
C ASN A 214 -7.45 0.95 31.19
N ASN A 215 -8.56 0.53 31.78
CA ASN A 215 -9.90 0.68 31.21
C ASN A 215 -10.37 2.16 31.12
N SER A 216 -9.61 3.12 31.68
CA SER A 216 -9.95 4.55 31.60
C SER A 216 -9.80 5.14 30.20
N LEU A 217 -9.18 4.41 29.28
CA LEU A 217 -8.96 4.78 27.87
C LEU A 217 -9.95 4.10 26.90
N GLY A 218 -11.10 3.65 27.41
CA GLY A 218 -12.14 3.00 26.58
C GLY A 218 -12.02 1.47 26.47
N GLY A 219 -11.45 0.82 27.50
CA GLY A 219 -11.31 -0.64 27.58
C GLY A 219 -12.64 -1.41 27.64
N TYR A 220 -12.62 -2.66 27.19
CA TYR A 220 -13.79 -3.55 27.12
C TYR A 220 -13.82 -4.56 28.28
N GLY A 221 -12.75 -4.66 29.06
CA GLY A 221 -12.64 -5.38 30.33
C GLY A 221 -11.33 -6.15 30.45
N GLY A 222 -10.86 -6.37 31.68
CA GLY A 222 -9.59 -7.09 31.88
C GLY A 222 -8.40 -6.29 31.32
N HIS A 223 -7.51 -6.98 30.60
CA HIS A 223 -6.47 -6.35 29.75
C HIS A 223 -6.96 -6.18 28.32
N ASP A 224 -6.84 -4.98 27.74
CA ASP A 224 -7.15 -4.70 26.34
C ASP A 224 -5.88 -4.33 25.57
N LEU A 225 -5.92 -4.43 24.23
CA LEU A 225 -4.86 -3.91 23.37
C LEU A 225 -5.05 -2.42 23.04
N TYR A 226 -3.94 -1.70 23.09
CA TYR A 226 -3.81 -0.29 22.79
C TYR A 226 -2.72 -0.07 21.75
N SER A 227 -2.82 1.02 21.01
CA SER A 227 -1.74 1.55 20.16
C SER A 227 -1.26 2.90 20.68
N ALA A 228 -0.01 3.25 20.41
CA ALA A 228 0.57 4.55 20.68
C ALA A 228 1.54 4.93 19.56
N THR A 229 1.70 6.23 19.30
CA THR A 229 2.61 6.74 18.27
C THR A 229 3.82 7.46 18.88
N TRP A 230 4.99 7.29 18.28
CA TRP A 230 6.21 7.96 18.72
C TRP A 230 6.21 9.42 18.28
N ASP A 231 6.38 10.33 19.24
CA ASP A 231 6.59 11.76 18.97
C ASP A 231 8.09 12.05 18.96
N GLU A 232 8.63 12.37 17.78
CA GLU A 232 10.05 12.63 17.60
C GLU A 232 10.52 13.95 18.23
N ASP A 233 9.64 14.93 18.41
CA ASP A 233 10.00 16.22 19.03
C ASP A 233 10.07 16.08 20.55
N LEU A 234 9.13 15.33 21.13
CA LEU A 234 9.01 15.13 22.57
C LEU A 234 9.81 13.92 23.08
N LYS A 235 10.25 13.02 22.19
CA LYS A 235 10.96 11.76 22.51
C LYS A 235 10.17 10.87 23.48
N ILE A 236 8.86 10.82 23.32
CA ILE A 236 7.93 10.01 24.12
C ILE A 236 6.87 9.35 23.23
N TRP A 237 6.21 8.32 23.73
CA TRP A 237 5.01 7.77 23.09
C TRP A 237 3.79 8.62 23.44
N THR A 238 2.94 8.87 22.46
CA THR A 238 1.74 9.72 22.54
C THR A 238 0.57 9.04 21.83
N ASN A 239 -0.60 9.69 21.76
CA ASN A 239 -1.78 9.23 21.01
C ASN A 239 -2.24 7.81 21.38
N ILE A 240 -2.21 7.50 22.68
CA ILE A 240 -2.57 6.18 23.19
C ILE A 240 -4.06 5.93 22.93
N THR A 241 -4.37 4.95 22.09
CA THR A 241 -5.72 4.67 21.59
C THR A 241 -6.05 3.19 21.75
N ASN A 242 -7.21 2.88 22.35
CA ASN A 242 -7.74 1.51 22.42
C ASN A 242 -8.06 0.98 21.01
N LEU A 243 -7.75 -0.28 20.72
CA LEU A 243 -7.98 -0.88 19.38
C LEU A 243 -9.45 -1.21 19.06
N GLY A 244 -10.38 -0.88 19.96
CA GLY A 244 -11.82 -0.95 19.73
C GLY A 244 -12.40 -2.36 19.81
N PRO A 245 -13.74 -2.48 19.67
CA PRO A 245 -14.51 -3.69 19.99
C PRO A 245 -14.33 -4.83 18.98
N ASN A 246 -13.69 -4.56 17.86
CA ASN A 246 -13.38 -5.58 16.86
C ASN A 246 -12.19 -6.42 17.28
N VAL A 247 -11.25 -5.85 18.05
CA VAL A 247 -10.10 -6.55 18.63
C VAL A 247 -10.38 -6.91 20.09
N ASN A 248 -10.75 -5.90 20.87
CA ASN A 248 -10.89 -5.98 22.31
C ASN A 248 -12.26 -6.49 22.73
N THR A 249 -12.30 -7.29 23.80
CA THR A 249 -13.52 -7.90 24.33
C THR A 249 -13.57 -7.82 25.85
N PRO A 250 -14.62 -8.32 26.53
CA PRO A 250 -14.59 -8.44 27.99
C PRO A 250 -13.60 -9.50 28.54
N LEU A 251 -12.85 -10.18 27.67
CA LEU A 251 -11.78 -11.12 28.02
C LEU A 251 -10.43 -10.38 27.95
N ASP A 252 -9.33 -11.02 28.34
CA ASP A 252 -8.02 -10.36 28.30
C ASP A 252 -7.36 -10.53 26.92
N GLU A 253 -7.02 -9.44 26.24
CA GLU A 253 -6.20 -9.41 25.03
C GLU A 253 -4.75 -8.98 25.31
N SER A 254 -3.78 -9.79 24.84
CA SER A 254 -2.34 -9.56 25.10
C SER A 254 -1.45 -10.19 24.03
N LEU A 255 -0.12 -10.00 24.16
CA LEU A 255 0.91 -10.69 23.35
C LEU A 255 0.69 -10.51 21.85
N SER A 256 0.56 -9.25 21.44
CA SER A 256 0.30 -8.86 20.07
C SER A 256 1.56 -8.90 19.20
N CYS A 257 1.39 -9.21 17.92
CA CYS A 257 2.42 -9.04 16.90
C CYS A 257 1.74 -8.74 15.55
N MET A 258 2.19 -7.70 14.84
CA MET A 258 1.59 -7.31 13.56
C MET A 258 2.44 -7.79 12.37
N ALA A 259 1.77 -8.40 11.39
CA ALA A 259 2.31 -8.58 10.05
C ALA A 259 2.00 -7.31 9.26
N GLU A 260 2.96 -6.38 9.27
CA GLU A 260 2.77 -5.01 8.78
C GLU A 260 2.28 -4.97 7.33
N GLU A 261 2.96 -5.62 6.38
CA GLU A 261 2.57 -5.61 4.94
C GLU A 261 1.23 -6.30 4.68
N ALA A 262 0.96 -7.41 5.38
CA ALA A 262 -0.31 -8.14 5.27
C ALA A 262 -1.47 -7.40 5.94
N GLY A 263 -1.19 -6.41 6.80
CA GLY A 263 -2.19 -5.72 7.60
C GLY A 263 -2.93 -6.66 8.55
N ILE A 264 -2.23 -7.57 9.21
CA ILE A 264 -2.85 -8.54 10.13
C ILE A 264 -2.22 -8.40 11.51
N LEU A 265 -3.03 -8.12 12.52
CA LEU A 265 -2.65 -8.17 13.93
C LEU A 265 -2.94 -9.57 14.47
N PHE A 266 -1.90 -10.26 14.95
CA PHE A 266 -2.03 -11.50 15.73
C PHE A 266 -1.95 -11.18 17.21
N PHE A 267 -2.76 -11.84 18.03
CA PHE A 267 -2.76 -11.63 19.48
C PHE A 267 -3.38 -12.80 20.24
N GLU A 268 -3.14 -12.87 21.54
CA GLU A 268 -3.77 -13.83 22.44
C GLU A 268 -5.03 -13.24 23.06
N ARG A 269 -6.14 -14.00 23.08
CA ARG A 269 -7.32 -13.73 23.88
C ARG A 269 -7.48 -14.78 24.99
N ARG A 270 -7.58 -14.35 26.24
CA ARG A 270 -7.67 -15.21 27.42
C ARG A 270 -8.94 -14.97 28.23
N ASP A 271 -9.68 -16.03 28.52
CA ASP A 271 -10.78 -15.97 29.50
C ASP A 271 -10.22 -16.00 30.93
N PRO A 272 -10.35 -14.93 31.72
CA PRO A 272 -9.78 -14.86 33.07
C PRO A 272 -10.42 -15.85 34.06
N ASN A 273 -11.60 -16.40 33.77
CA ASN A 273 -12.30 -17.33 34.66
C ASN A 273 -11.91 -18.79 34.42
N THR A 274 -11.62 -19.15 33.17
CA THR A 274 -11.30 -20.53 32.76
C THR A 274 -9.82 -20.72 32.44
N ASP A 275 -9.08 -19.62 32.27
CA ASP A 275 -7.70 -19.57 31.75
C ASP A 275 -7.59 -20.21 30.35
N GLU A 276 -8.71 -20.29 29.62
CA GLU A 276 -8.72 -20.70 28.22
C GLU A 276 -8.13 -19.59 27.36
N ARG A 277 -7.15 -19.93 26.51
CA ARG A 277 -6.40 -19.01 25.66
C ARG A 277 -6.61 -19.36 24.20
N GLN A 278 -6.89 -18.34 23.40
CA GLN A 278 -7.19 -18.46 21.99
C GLN A 278 -6.25 -17.56 21.17
N PRO A 279 -5.50 -18.13 20.21
CA PRO A 279 -4.79 -17.34 19.23
C PRO A 279 -5.81 -16.69 18.30
N MET A 280 -5.77 -15.36 18.23
CA MET A 280 -6.66 -14.51 17.44
C MET A 280 -5.87 -13.77 16.36
N GLN A 281 -6.57 -13.42 15.28
CA GLN A 281 -6.09 -12.50 14.26
C GLN A 281 -7.17 -11.46 13.94
N ALA A 282 -6.76 -10.24 13.61
CA ALA A 282 -7.64 -9.19 13.11
C ALA A 282 -6.98 -8.48 11.93
N VAL A 283 -7.74 -8.27 10.85
CA VAL A 283 -7.23 -7.59 9.65
C VAL A 283 -7.43 -6.09 9.81
N VAL A 284 -6.38 -5.30 9.57
CA VAL A 284 -6.45 -3.83 9.50
C VAL A 284 -7.35 -3.48 8.31
N LYS A 285 -8.43 -2.75 8.58
CA LYS A 285 -9.26 -2.19 7.53
C LYS A 285 -8.43 -1.16 6.76
N PRO A 286 -8.44 -1.21 5.42
CA PRO A 286 -7.92 -0.08 4.65
C PRO A 286 -8.82 1.13 4.90
N GLU A 287 -8.28 2.19 5.50
CA GLU A 287 -8.92 3.50 5.48
C GLU A 287 -8.90 4.05 4.05
N PRO A 288 -9.99 4.63 3.54
CA PRO A 288 -10.04 5.11 2.16
C PRO A 288 -9.14 6.34 2.00
N PRO A 289 -8.47 6.45 0.85
CA PRO A 289 -8.85 7.57 0.01
C PRO A 289 -8.96 7.17 -1.45
N CYS A 290 -10.18 6.95 -1.91
CA CYS A 290 -10.43 6.95 -3.34
C CYS A 290 -10.44 8.41 -3.80
N MET A 291 -9.29 9.07 -3.95
CA MET A 291 -9.29 10.37 -4.63
C MET A 291 -9.57 10.19 -6.13
N VAL A 292 -10.22 11.19 -6.72
CA VAL A 292 -10.61 11.26 -8.12
C VAL A 292 -9.64 12.19 -8.84
N SER A 293 -9.07 11.74 -9.96
CA SER A 293 -8.21 12.58 -10.80
C SER A 293 -9.04 13.57 -11.62
N ILE A 294 -8.70 14.86 -11.51
CA ILE A 294 -9.27 15.95 -12.29
C ILE A 294 -8.18 16.47 -13.24
N PRO A 295 -8.26 16.19 -14.56
CA PRO A 295 -7.28 16.68 -15.51
C PRO A 295 -7.22 18.21 -15.60
N GLY A 296 -6.03 18.74 -15.82
CA GLY A 296 -5.82 20.17 -16.07
C GLY A 296 -6.54 20.63 -17.33
N GLY A 297 -7.10 21.84 -17.32
CA GLY A 297 -7.87 22.33 -18.45
C GLY A 297 -8.73 23.55 -18.18
N TRP A 298 -9.18 24.17 -19.28
CA TRP A 298 -10.11 25.29 -19.29
C TRP A 298 -11.54 24.83 -19.00
N PHE A 299 -12.28 25.56 -18.17
CA PHE A 299 -13.72 25.37 -17.99
C PHE A 299 -14.44 26.72 -17.77
N PRO A 300 -15.74 26.83 -18.11
CA PRO A 300 -16.53 28.03 -17.86
C PRO A 300 -16.85 28.15 -16.36
N TYR A 301 -16.34 29.20 -15.72
CA TYR A 301 -16.46 29.40 -14.29
C TYR A 301 -17.52 30.44 -13.95
N GLN A 302 -18.50 30.09 -13.11
CA GLN A 302 -19.72 30.88 -12.95
C GLN A 302 -19.64 31.97 -11.86
N ASN A 303 -18.45 32.41 -11.40
CA ASN A 303 -18.24 33.48 -10.38
C ASN A 303 -17.55 34.75 -10.93
N VAL A 304 -17.82 35.10 -12.18
CA VAL A 304 -17.25 36.30 -12.82
C VAL A 304 -18.37 37.15 -13.40
N SER A 305 -18.07 38.44 -13.59
CA SER A 305 -19.05 39.42 -14.09
C SER A 305 -19.63 39.02 -15.45
N ASP A 306 -18.94 38.12 -16.15
CA ASP A 306 -19.40 37.42 -17.35
C ASP A 306 -19.55 35.92 -17.05
N PRO A 307 -20.77 35.34 -17.15
CA PRO A 307 -20.99 33.89 -16.99
C PRO A 307 -20.36 33.03 -18.11
N ASN A 308 -19.65 33.65 -19.07
CA ASN A 308 -18.90 32.96 -20.13
C ASN A 308 -17.37 33.01 -19.96
N ASP A 309 -16.85 33.53 -18.84
CA ASP A 309 -15.41 33.57 -18.62
C ASP A 309 -14.86 32.16 -18.34
N TRP A 310 -13.93 31.73 -19.20
CA TRP A 310 -13.22 30.47 -19.04
C TRP A 310 -11.97 30.72 -18.19
N ILE A 311 -11.69 29.82 -17.26
CA ILE A 311 -10.44 29.82 -16.49
C ILE A 311 -9.74 28.49 -16.65
N PHE A 312 -8.41 28.51 -16.54
CA PHE A 312 -7.61 27.31 -16.50
C PHE A 312 -7.41 26.87 -15.05
N VAL A 313 -7.69 25.59 -14.78
CA VAL A 313 -7.36 24.95 -13.50
C VAL A 313 -6.39 23.82 -13.81
N ASP A 314 -5.28 23.77 -13.09
CA ASP A 314 -4.27 22.70 -13.19
C ASP A 314 -4.88 21.33 -12.87
N SER A 315 -4.13 20.26 -13.13
CA SER A 315 -4.55 18.92 -12.72
C SER A 315 -4.39 18.74 -11.22
N PHE A 316 -5.34 18.08 -10.58
CA PHE A 316 -5.30 17.76 -9.15
C PHE A 316 -6.06 16.46 -8.88
N LEU A 317 -5.89 15.92 -7.69
CA LEU A 317 -6.71 14.85 -7.13
C LEU A 317 -7.68 15.45 -6.11
N ILE A 318 -8.91 14.95 -6.03
CA ILE A 318 -9.90 15.38 -5.03
C ILE A 318 -10.53 14.19 -4.33
N ASP A 319 -10.79 14.26 -3.03
CA ASP A 319 -11.51 13.21 -2.32
C ASP A 319 -12.86 12.93 -3.00
N LYS A 320 -13.13 11.65 -3.27
CA LYS A 320 -14.39 11.19 -3.89
C LYS A 320 -15.62 11.53 -3.06
N TYR A 321 -15.47 11.56 -1.74
CA TYR A 321 -16.52 11.80 -0.75
C TYR A 321 -16.12 12.92 0.21
N GLU A 322 -17.06 13.43 0.99
CA GLU A 322 -16.75 14.30 2.13
C GLU A 322 -15.93 13.54 3.19
N VAL A 323 -15.09 14.26 3.97
CA VAL A 323 -14.38 13.67 5.12
C VAL A 323 -15.39 13.14 6.14
N THR A 324 -15.21 11.90 6.59
CA THR A 324 -16.14 11.23 7.51
C THR A 324 -15.83 11.50 8.97
N ASN A 325 -16.80 11.25 9.86
CA ASN A 325 -16.57 11.27 11.31
C ASN A 325 -15.46 10.29 11.73
N GLN A 326 -15.37 9.11 11.10
CA GLN A 326 -14.33 8.12 11.40
C GLN A 326 -12.93 8.67 11.14
N LEU A 327 -12.71 9.19 9.95
CA LEU A 327 -11.40 9.73 9.58
C LEU A 327 -11.04 10.96 10.42
N TYR A 328 -12.02 11.82 10.71
CA TYR A 328 -11.81 12.97 11.60
C TYR A 328 -11.55 12.56 13.07
N CYS A 329 -12.14 11.47 13.54
CA CYS A 329 -11.88 10.95 14.88
C CYS A 329 -10.43 10.47 15.03
N GLN A 330 -9.84 9.88 13.98
CA GLN A 330 -8.42 9.53 13.95
C GLN A 330 -7.55 10.77 14.10
N PHE A 331 -7.85 11.84 13.34
CA PHE A 331 -7.18 13.13 13.49
C PHE A 331 -7.23 13.65 14.94
N LEU A 332 -8.41 13.64 15.56
CA LEU A 332 -8.55 14.12 16.94
C LEU A 332 -7.71 13.32 17.93
N ASN A 333 -7.67 11.99 17.78
CA ASN A 333 -6.86 11.10 18.62
C ASN A 333 -5.35 11.25 18.39
N ASN A 334 -4.94 11.72 17.21
CA ASN A 334 -3.54 11.76 16.79
C ASN A 334 -2.88 13.15 16.93
N ALA A 335 -3.68 14.21 16.82
CA ALA A 335 -3.16 15.54 16.58
C ALA A 335 -3.96 16.66 17.26
N ASP A 336 -4.93 16.36 18.14
CA ASP A 336 -5.65 17.36 18.94
C ASP A 336 -5.51 17.15 20.46
N PRO A 337 -4.29 17.12 21.03
CA PRO A 337 -4.08 16.95 22.47
C PRO A 337 -4.66 18.12 23.30
N ALA A 338 -4.79 19.30 22.70
CA ALA A 338 -5.41 20.47 23.33
C ALA A 338 -6.96 20.38 23.38
N GLY A 339 -7.56 19.57 22.51
CA GLY A 339 -9.01 19.45 22.36
C GLY A 339 -9.66 20.70 21.77
N ASP A 340 -8.92 21.44 20.94
CA ASP A 340 -9.34 22.70 20.33
C ASP A 340 -10.15 22.50 19.04
N HIS A 341 -10.02 21.32 18.43
CA HIS A 341 -10.69 20.98 17.17
C HIS A 341 -12.01 20.22 17.38
N TRP A 342 -12.26 19.69 18.58
CA TRP A 342 -13.52 19.03 18.94
C TRP A 342 -14.55 19.95 19.62
N ILE A 343 -15.84 19.70 19.39
CA ILE A 343 -16.93 20.20 20.25
C ILE A 343 -18.00 19.13 20.49
N SER A 344 -18.72 19.26 21.62
CA SER A 344 -19.77 18.32 22.04
C SER A 344 -20.99 18.21 21.13
N SER A 345 -21.06 19.01 20.07
CA SER A 345 -22.13 18.92 19.06
C SER A 345 -21.77 18.01 17.88
N MET A 346 -20.51 17.62 17.75
CA MET A 346 -20.07 16.63 16.77
C MET A 346 -20.66 15.26 17.10
N GLU A 347 -20.74 14.38 16.09
CA GLU A 347 -21.15 12.98 16.26
C GLU A 347 -19.98 12.09 16.74
N ILE A 348 -19.05 12.69 17.49
CA ILE A 348 -17.86 12.09 18.07
C ILE A 348 -17.90 12.42 19.57
N ASP A 349 -17.84 11.39 20.40
CA ASP A 349 -17.81 11.53 21.85
C ASP A 349 -16.36 11.72 22.31
N ARG A 350 -16.15 12.67 23.23
CA ARG A 350 -14.86 12.92 23.88
C ARG A 350 -14.90 12.43 25.31
N TYR A 351 -13.81 11.78 25.70
CA TYR A 351 -13.59 11.26 27.04
C TYR A 351 -12.24 11.72 27.56
N GLY A 352 -11.98 11.52 28.85
CA GLY A 352 -10.76 11.95 29.52
C GLY A 352 -10.77 13.42 29.96
N ASP A 353 -9.60 13.89 30.38
CA ASP A 353 -9.35 15.22 30.95
C ASP A 353 -8.50 16.08 30.01
N PRO A 354 -8.51 17.43 30.15
CA PRO A 354 -7.70 18.32 29.33
C PRO A 354 -6.22 17.89 29.25
N GLY A 355 -5.74 17.64 28.03
CA GLY A 355 -4.38 17.16 27.75
C GLY A 355 -4.24 15.65 27.57
N ASN A 356 -5.27 14.86 27.88
CA ASN A 356 -5.35 13.40 27.71
C ASN A 356 -6.73 12.99 27.17
N TYR A 357 -7.18 13.67 26.11
CA TYR A 357 -8.46 13.35 25.49
C TYR A 357 -8.34 12.14 24.59
N TYR A 358 -9.38 11.31 24.61
CA TYR A 358 -9.61 10.29 23.59
C TYR A 358 -11.03 10.43 23.03
N TYR A 359 -11.17 10.08 21.76
CA TYR A 359 -12.35 10.33 20.95
C TYR A 359 -12.85 9.02 20.34
N SER A 360 -14.17 8.85 20.30
CA SER A 360 -14.81 7.72 19.64
C SER A 360 -16.04 8.20 18.87
N VAL A 361 -16.23 7.67 17.66
CA VAL A 361 -17.41 8.01 16.86
C VAL A 361 -18.65 7.36 17.49
N GLN A 362 -19.77 8.08 17.47
CA GLN A 362 -21.04 7.52 17.89
C GLN A 362 -21.44 6.35 16.97
N ALA A 363 -21.83 5.22 17.56
CA ALA A 363 -22.13 4.01 16.79
C ALA A 363 -23.15 4.26 15.66
N GLY A 364 -22.77 3.86 14.44
CA GLY A 364 -23.56 4.05 13.22
C GLY A 364 -23.37 5.41 12.55
N LYS A 365 -22.43 6.24 13.01
CA LYS A 365 -22.08 7.56 12.45
C LYS A 365 -20.73 7.62 11.76
N GLU A 366 -20.02 6.50 11.69
CA GLU A 366 -18.65 6.37 11.19
C GLU A 366 -18.51 6.94 9.78
N ASN A 367 -19.47 6.61 8.90
CA ASN A 367 -19.47 7.00 7.48
C ASN A 367 -20.29 8.27 7.18
N TYR A 368 -20.75 9.01 8.19
CA TYR A 368 -21.41 10.29 7.97
C TYR A 368 -20.37 11.41 7.79
N PRO A 369 -20.65 12.44 6.99
CA PRO A 369 -19.77 13.60 6.87
C PRO A 369 -19.51 14.25 8.22
N ILE A 370 -18.25 14.64 8.46
CA ILE A 370 -17.91 15.43 9.64
C ILE A 370 -18.65 16.77 9.61
N SER A 371 -19.18 17.16 10.78
CA SER A 371 -19.98 18.37 10.95
C SER A 371 -19.41 19.29 12.03
N TYR A 372 -19.86 20.54 12.08
CA TYR A 372 -19.42 21.55 13.06
C TYR A 372 -17.92 21.89 13.04
N VAL A 373 -17.28 21.77 11.88
CA VAL A 373 -15.88 22.14 11.67
C VAL A 373 -15.74 23.60 11.22
N LYS A 374 -14.74 24.29 11.77
CA LYS A 374 -14.24 25.58 11.25
C LYS A 374 -13.29 25.33 10.08
N LEU A 375 -13.00 26.39 9.34
CA LEU A 375 -11.95 26.35 8.33
C LEU A 375 -10.60 25.90 8.91
N SER A 376 -10.21 26.45 10.07
CA SER A 376 -8.94 26.09 10.74
C SER A 376 -8.89 24.62 11.19
N ASP A 377 -10.04 24.01 11.46
CA ASP A 377 -10.13 22.61 11.85
C ASP A 377 -9.90 21.70 10.63
N ALA A 378 -10.42 22.09 9.48
CA ALA A 378 -10.21 21.40 8.20
C ALA A 378 -8.76 21.58 7.68
N GLU A 379 -8.16 22.77 7.87
CA GLU A 379 -6.75 23.02 7.55
C GLU A 379 -5.81 22.20 8.43
N ALA A 380 -6.08 22.12 9.75
CA ALA A 380 -5.30 21.30 10.67
C ALA A 380 -5.40 19.81 10.31
N PHE A 381 -6.60 19.33 9.97
CA PHE A 381 -6.81 17.98 9.47
C PHE A 381 -6.02 17.71 8.18
N ALA A 382 -6.02 18.66 7.22
CA ALA A 382 -5.26 18.51 5.98
C ALA A 382 -3.75 18.38 6.24
N VAL A 383 -3.20 19.19 7.16
CA VAL A 383 -1.78 19.10 7.57
C VAL A 383 -1.49 17.76 8.23
N TRP A 384 -2.35 17.31 9.14
CA TRP A 384 -2.19 16.00 9.79
C TRP A 384 -2.18 14.86 8.77
N ARG A 385 -3.19 14.80 7.89
CA ARG A 385 -3.28 13.78 6.84
C ARG A 385 -2.08 13.84 5.90
N SER A 386 -1.54 15.04 5.65
CA SER A 386 -0.34 15.20 4.82
C SER A 386 0.89 14.56 5.43
N ASN A 387 1.11 14.79 6.73
CA ASN A 387 2.23 14.19 7.45
C ASN A 387 2.09 12.67 7.55
N LEU A 388 0.85 12.21 7.66
CA LEU A 388 0.51 10.81 7.83
C LEU A 388 0.71 9.99 6.56
N GLU A 389 0.30 10.52 5.41
CA GLU A 389 0.35 9.80 4.14
C GLU A 389 1.57 10.14 3.27
N GLY A 390 2.34 11.17 3.64
CA GLY A 390 3.47 11.66 2.85
C GLY A 390 3.05 12.36 1.55
N VAL A 391 1.79 12.80 1.45
CA VAL A 391 1.19 13.51 0.31
C VAL A 391 0.75 14.89 0.77
N ILE A 392 0.99 15.94 -0.01
CA ILE A 392 0.54 17.28 0.37
C ILE A 392 -0.96 17.41 0.11
N TYR A 393 -1.75 17.42 1.17
CA TYR A 393 -3.18 17.71 1.15
C TYR A 393 -3.47 19.17 1.51
N ARG A 394 -4.52 19.70 0.88
CA ARG A 394 -5.10 21.02 1.16
C ARG A 394 -6.60 21.02 0.90
N LEU A 395 -7.28 22.08 1.32
CA LEU A 395 -8.64 22.33 0.87
C LEU A 395 -8.66 22.71 -0.62
N PRO A 396 -9.69 22.31 -1.38
CA PRO A 396 -9.88 22.79 -2.74
C PRO A 396 -10.06 24.31 -2.73
N THR A 397 -9.57 24.96 -3.79
CA THR A 397 -10.07 26.29 -4.18
C THR A 397 -11.51 26.17 -4.66
N GLU A 398 -12.25 27.28 -4.67
CA GLU A 398 -13.63 27.25 -5.19
C GLU A 398 -13.68 26.86 -6.69
N GLN A 399 -12.65 27.18 -7.46
CA GLN A 399 -12.55 26.83 -8.88
C GLN A 399 -12.30 25.33 -9.10
N GLU A 400 -11.41 24.72 -8.31
CA GLU A 400 -11.16 23.28 -8.33
C GLU A 400 -12.44 22.51 -7.96
N TRP A 401 -13.11 22.91 -6.88
CA TRP A 401 -14.34 22.28 -6.42
C TRP A 401 -15.43 22.32 -7.50
N GLU A 402 -15.65 23.49 -8.11
CA GLU A 402 -16.71 23.67 -9.12
C GLU A 402 -16.42 22.92 -10.41
N LYS A 403 -15.15 22.89 -10.86
CA LYS A 403 -14.74 22.08 -12.01
C LYS A 403 -15.01 20.61 -11.76
N ALA A 404 -14.63 20.09 -10.59
CA ALA A 404 -14.85 18.69 -10.21
C ALA A 404 -16.35 18.33 -10.12
N ALA A 405 -17.20 19.29 -9.75
CA ALA A 405 -18.65 19.10 -9.66
C ALA A 405 -19.35 19.15 -11.03
N ALA A 406 -19.09 20.19 -11.83
CA ALA A 406 -20.01 20.64 -12.88
C ALA A 406 -19.56 20.38 -14.32
N TRP A 407 -18.25 20.27 -14.57
CA TRP A 407 -17.73 20.32 -15.93
C TRP A 407 -17.63 18.93 -16.59
N ASP A 408 -18.27 18.78 -17.74
CA ASP A 408 -18.02 17.68 -18.67
C ASP A 408 -17.19 18.19 -19.88
N PRO A 409 -15.91 17.80 -20.00
CA PRO A 409 -15.06 18.20 -21.12
C PRO A 409 -15.39 17.48 -22.45
N VAL A 410 -16.05 16.32 -22.40
CA VAL A 410 -16.46 15.53 -23.59
C VAL A 410 -17.67 16.16 -24.23
N GLU A 411 -18.69 16.49 -23.43
CA GLU A 411 -19.89 17.17 -23.92
C GLU A 411 -19.70 18.69 -24.04
N GLN A 412 -18.61 19.23 -23.47
CA GLN A 412 -18.39 20.67 -23.30
C GLN A 412 -19.57 21.37 -22.61
N HIS A 413 -20.14 20.69 -21.61
CA HIS A 413 -21.34 21.13 -20.93
C HIS A 413 -21.06 21.43 -19.46
N TYR A 414 -21.59 22.55 -18.99
CA TYR A 414 -21.61 22.89 -17.58
C TYR A 414 -22.94 22.41 -16.99
N TYR A 415 -22.88 21.37 -16.18
CA TYR A 415 -24.04 20.83 -15.48
C TYR A 415 -24.37 21.64 -14.24
N THR A 416 -25.66 21.95 -14.06
CA THR A 416 -26.13 22.76 -12.94
C THR A 416 -25.87 22.11 -11.58
N TYR A 417 -25.92 20.77 -11.51
CA TYR A 417 -25.72 19.98 -10.31
C TYR A 417 -24.56 18.99 -10.45
N GLY A 418 -23.88 18.74 -9.33
CA GLY A 418 -22.63 17.97 -9.21
C GLY A 418 -22.73 16.46 -9.46
N PHE A 419 -23.79 16.02 -10.13
CA PHE A 419 -24.06 14.64 -10.53
C PHE A 419 -24.39 14.54 -12.02
N HIS A 420 -23.78 15.40 -12.83
CA HIS A 420 -23.86 15.37 -14.29
C HIS A 420 -25.30 15.58 -14.82
N ARG A 421 -26.05 16.52 -14.20
CA ARG A 421 -27.45 16.85 -14.58
C ARG A 421 -27.83 18.31 -14.31
N ASP A 422 -28.84 18.77 -15.05
CA ASP A 422 -29.44 20.11 -14.92
C ASP A 422 -30.74 20.16 -14.10
N SER A 423 -31.18 19.02 -13.58
CA SER A 423 -32.36 18.91 -12.74
C SER A 423 -32.09 18.05 -11.51
N ILE A 424 -32.64 18.45 -10.37
CA ILE A 424 -32.51 17.75 -9.10
C ILE A 424 -33.85 17.22 -8.61
N ASP A 425 -33.83 16.01 -8.06
CA ASP A 425 -34.91 15.44 -7.25
C ASP A 425 -34.30 14.48 -6.20
N CYS A 426 -35.12 13.97 -5.28
CA CYS A 426 -34.68 13.12 -4.17
C CYS A 426 -34.08 11.77 -4.57
N SER A 427 -34.08 11.40 -5.86
CA SER A 427 -33.39 10.21 -6.36
C SER A 427 -31.92 10.46 -6.71
N TRP A 428 -31.48 11.73 -6.74
CA TRP A 428 -30.11 12.15 -7.09
C TRP A 428 -29.35 12.82 -5.95
N SER A 429 -30.03 13.42 -4.99
CA SER A 429 -29.38 14.19 -3.93
C SER A 429 -30.27 14.32 -2.69
N ASN A 430 -29.62 14.48 -1.52
CA ASN A 430 -30.30 14.74 -0.26
C ASN A 430 -30.38 16.25 0.03
N TYR A 431 -31.59 16.80 -0.05
CA TYR A 431 -31.91 18.21 0.25
C TYR A 431 -33.30 18.32 0.91
N LEU A 432 -33.76 19.55 1.17
CA LEU A 432 -35.00 19.83 1.90
C LEU A 432 -36.20 19.03 1.38
N GLY A 433 -36.75 18.17 2.24
CA GLY A 433 -37.95 17.39 1.95
C GLY A 433 -37.69 15.99 1.37
N CYS A 434 -36.43 15.57 1.25
CA CYS A 434 -36.07 14.23 0.78
C CYS A 434 -35.99 13.20 1.93
N ILE A 435 -34.85 13.11 2.63
CA ILE A 435 -34.64 12.08 3.68
C ILE A 435 -35.06 12.58 5.06
N GLY A 436 -34.82 13.86 5.36
CA GLY A 436 -35.10 14.46 6.68
C GLY A 436 -33.94 14.40 7.68
N GLY A 437 -32.74 14.06 7.21
CA GLY A 437 -31.48 14.06 7.96
C GLY A 437 -30.30 13.93 7.01
N PRO A 438 -29.05 14.10 7.49
CA PRO A 438 -27.87 13.75 6.70
C PRO A 438 -27.83 12.25 6.40
N MET A 439 -27.00 11.86 5.44
CA MET A 439 -26.80 10.46 5.05
C MET A 439 -25.31 10.11 5.08
N PRO A 440 -24.96 8.81 5.21
CA PRO A 440 -23.60 8.36 4.97
C PRO A 440 -23.11 8.82 3.60
N VAL A 441 -21.82 9.12 3.49
CA VAL A 441 -21.20 9.49 2.22
C VAL A 441 -21.42 8.40 1.16
N GLY A 442 -21.61 8.79 -0.10
CA GLY A 442 -21.82 7.88 -1.21
C GLY A 442 -23.18 7.14 -1.19
N SER A 443 -24.16 7.62 -0.42
CA SER A 443 -25.50 7.00 -0.36
C SER A 443 -26.28 7.05 -1.70
N TYR A 444 -25.84 7.86 -2.66
CA TYR A 444 -26.36 7.93 -4.03
C TYR A 444 -25.41 7.23 -5.02
N ASN A 445 -25.09 5.97 -4.77
CA ASN A 445 -24.20 5.14 -5.60
C ASN A 445 -24.93 4.11 -6.48
N GLY A 446 -26.27 4.17 -6.55
CA GLY A 446 -27.08 3.22 -7.31
C GLY A 446 -27.44 1.91 -6.61
N SER A 447 -26.88 1.61 -5.44
CA SER A 447 -26.98 0.29 -4.81
C SER A 447 -28.33 0.00 -4.12
N ASP A 448 -29.06 1.04 -3.69
CA ASP A 448 -30.30 0.90 -2.91
C ASP A 448 -31.55 1.43 -3.63
N GLY A 449 -31.47 1.55 -4.97
CA GLY A 449 -32.58 2.01 -5.81
C GLY A 449 -32.64 3.53 -6.00
N ARG A 450 -31.77 4.31 -5.34
CA ARG A 450 -31.43 5.67 -5.79
C ARG A 450 -30.55 5.62 -7.03
N ASN A 451 -30.32 6.77 -7.67
CA ASN A 451 -29.44 6.82 -8.83
C ASN A 451 -27.96 6.87 -8.41
N ASP A 452 -27.09 6.49 -9.35
CA ASP A 452 -25.63 6.69 -9.24
C ASP A 452 -25.30 8.16 -9.56
N ALA A 453 -25.25 9.00 -8.54
CA ALA A 453 -25.18 10.45 -8.62
C ALA A 453 -23.75 10.98 -8.50
N LYS A 454 -22.86 10.48 -9.35
CA LYS A 454 -21.49 10.97 -9.47
C LYS A 454 -21.36 12.11 -10.47
N SER A 455 -20.42 13.03 -10.24
CA SER A 455 -19.99 14.00 -11.24
C SER A 455 -19.38 13.30 -12.45
N TYR A 456 -19.13 14.03 -13.54
CA TYR A 456 -18.44 13.49 -14.72
C TYR A 456 -17.14 12.77 -14.35
N TYR A 457 -16.37 13.36 -13.43
CA TYR A 457 -15.09 12.83 -12.98
C TYR A 457 -15.22 11.67 -11.97
N GLY A 458 -16.38 11.49 -11.34
CA GLY A 458 -16.62 10.41 -10.38
C GLY A 458 -16.70 10.82 -8.91
N CYS A 459 -16.80 12.12 -8.62
CA CYS A 459 -17.00 12.63 -7.25
C CYS A 459 -18.47 12.48 -6.84
N TYR A 460 -18.73 12.12 -5.59
CA TYR A 460 -20.08 12.01 -5.03
C TYR A 460 -20.37 13.14 -4.05
N ASP A 461 -21.66 13.33 -3.77
CA ASP A 461 -22.17 14.27 -2.78
C ASP A 461 -21.78 15.74 -3.03
N MET A 462 -21.34 16.06 -4.26
CA MET A 462 -21.04 17.43 -4.71
C MET A 462 -22.29 18.33 -4.76
N SER A 463 -23.49 17.77 -4.55
CA SER A 463 -24.75 18.50 -4.47
C SER A 463 -25.62 17.90 -3.35
N GLY A 464 -25.94 18.69 -2.32
CA GLY A 464 -26.73 18.28 -1.16
C GLY A 464 -25.88 17.62 -0.08
N ASN A 465 -26.55 16.94 0.86
CA ASN A 465 -25.95 16.37 2.08
C ASN A 465 -25.28 17.43 2.98
N PHE A 466 -24.05 17.87 2.65
CA PHE A 466 -23.30 18.87 3.40
C PHE A 466 -22.73 19.98 2.52
N TRP A 467 -22.69 21.18 3.11
CA TRP A 467 -21.88 22.26 2.60
C TRP A 467 -20.40 21.96 2.82
N GLU A 468 -19.53 22.43 1.93
CA GLU A 468 -18.10 22.14 2.01
C GLU A 468 -17.24 23.41 2.02
N TRP A 469 -16.28 23.45 2.95
CA TRP A 469 -15.27 24.50 2.99
C TRP A 469 -14.32 24.45 1.79
N THR A 470 -13.97 25.64 1.29
CA THR A 470 -12.89 25.87 0.32
C THR A 470 -11.81 26.77 0.94
N SER A 471 -10.60 26.73 0.39
CA SER A 471 -9.48 27.57 0.83
C SER A 471 -9.73 29.07 0.62
N ASP A 472 -10.64 29.43 -0.29
CA ASP A 472 -11.05 30.81 -0.59
C ASP A 472 -12.11 31.39 0.39
N TYR A 473 -12.39 30.67 1.48
CA TYR A 473 -13.40 31.02 2.50
C TYR A 473 -14.86 30.94 2.00
N PHE A 474 -15.07 30.39 0.81
CA PHE A 474 -16.41 30.08 0.28
C PHE A 474 -16.87 28.70 0.74
N ILE A 475 -18.20 28.54 0.73
CA ILE A 475 -18.89 27.33 1.10
C ILE A 475 -19.83 26.94 -0.05
N LEU A 476 -19.68 25.71 -0.55
CA LEU A 476 -20.29 25.19 -1.79
C LEU A 476 -21.02 23.84 -1.55
N GLY A 477 -21.87 23.42 -2.48
CA GLY A 477 -22.48 22.07 -2.48
C GLY A 477 -23.93 21.97 -2.02
N GLY A 478 -24.41 22.86 -1.16
CA GLY A 478 -25.76 22.74 -0.58
C GLY A 478 -25.79 21.75 0.59
N TYR A 479 -26.96 21.48 1.18
CA TYR A 479 -27.06 20.59 2.34
C TYR A 479 -28.46 19.99 2.48
N TRP A 480 -28.61 19.01 3.37
CA TRP A 480 -29.81 18.19 3.50
C TRP A 480 -31.10 18.93 3.93
N GLU A 481 -31.04 20.10 4.56
CA GLU A 481 -32.22 20.97 4.78
C GLU A 481 -32.24 22.20 3.85
N GLY A 482 -31.29 22.29 2.94
CA GLY A 482 -31.19 23.36 1.97
C GLY A 482 -32.24 23.23 0.88
N ARG A 483 -32.70 24.36 0.35
CA ARG A 483 -33.54 24.34 -0.85
C ARG A 483 -32.73 23.82 -2.04
N SER A 484 -33.41 23.28 -3.05
CA SER A 484 -32.76 22.71 -4.22
C SER A 484 -31.89 23.71 -5.01
N GLU A 485 -32.14 25.02 -4.90
CA GLU A 485 -31.28 26.04 -5.52
C GLU A 485 -29.90 26.14 -4.87
N PHE A 486 -29.78 25.76 -3.60
CA PHE A 486 -28.52 25.78 -2.85
C PHE A 486 -27.58 24.66 -3.26
N CYS A 487 -28.11 23.60 -3.88
CA CYS A 487 -27.34 22.44 -4.33
C CYS A 487 -26.68 22.65 -5.70
N GLN A 488 -26.91 23.80 -6.36
CA GLN A 488 -26.28 24.08 -7.66
C GLN A 488 -24.78 24.26 -7.49
N SER A 489 -23.98 23.73 -8.42
CA SER A 489 -22.51 23.81 -8.34
C SER A 489 -21.99 25.25 -8.35
N ALA A 490 -22.71 26.16 -9.01
CA ALA A 490 -22.42 27.60 -9.02
C ALA A 490 -22.98 28.35 -7.78
N TYR A 491 -23.68 27.70 -6.85
CA TYR A 491 -24.25 28.40 -5.70
C TYR A 491 -23.22 28.57 -4.60
N ARG A 492 -22.93 29.82 -4.23
CA ARG A 492 -22.02 30.18 -3.13
C ARG A 492 -22.90 30.62 -1.97
N TYR A 493 -22.89 29.88 -0.85
CA TYR A 493 -23.62 30.32 0.35
C TYR A 493 -23.12 31.70 0.82
N GLY A 494 -21.81 31.93 0.69
CA GLY A 494 -21.16 33.22 0.87
C GLY A 494 -19.74 33.04 1.41
N ARG A 495 -18.99 34.14 1.42
CA ARG A 495 -17.67 34.17 2.04
C ARG A 495 -17.82 34.27 3.55
N MET A 496 -17.46 33.23 4.28
CA MET A 496 -17.67 33.14 5.73
C MET A 496 -16.41 33.52 6.51
N VAL A 497 -16.59 33.91 7.77
CA VAL A 497 -15.45 34.07 8.69
C VAL A 497 -14.89 32.68 9.03
N PRO A 498 -13.56 32.50 9.15
CA PRO A 498 -12.95 31.19 9.39
C PRO A 498 -13.45 30.46 10.64
N SER A 499 -13.96 31.19 11.64
CA SER A 499 -14.50 30.65 12.88
C SER A 499 -15.95 30.17 12.79
N TYR A 500 -16.61 30.37 11.65
CA TYR A 500 -17.97 29.88 11.43
C TYR A 500 -17.98 28.35 11.37
N ARG A 501 -19.04 27.74 11.90
CA ARG A 501 -19.27 26.28 11.86
C ARG A 501 -20.77 26.02 11.98
N SER A 502 -21.23 24.90 11.43
CA SER A 502 -22.64 24.50 11.49
C SER A 502 -22.77 22.99 11.43
N ASN A 503 -23.94 22.47 11.82
CA ASN A 503 -24.30 21.05 11.79
C ASN A 503 -24.40 20.45 10.37
N SER A 504 -24.21 21.27 9.35
CA SER A 504 -24.37 20.92 7.94
C SER A 504 -23.20 21.43 7.09
N ILE A 505 -22.05 21.73 7.72
CA ILE A 505 -20.81 22.14 7.06
C ILE A 505 -19.71 21.13 7.42
N GLY A 506 -19.15 20.53 6.39
CA GLY A 506 -17.99 19.65 6.40
C GLY A 506 -16.94 20.15 5.40
N PHE A 507 -16.15 19.23 4.84
CA PHE A 507 -15.13 19.53 3.83
C PHE A 507 -14.67 18.26 3.13
N ARG A 508 -13.89 18.46 2.06
CA ARG A 508 -13.12 17.43 1.37
C ARG A 508 -11.73 17.99 1.02
N LEU A 509 -10.75 17.13 0.77
CA LEU A 509 -9.40 17.56 0.45
C LEU A 509 -9.05 17.36 -1.02
N VAL A 510 -8.04 18.10 -1.47
CA VAL A 510 -7.33 17.91 -2.73
C VAL A 510 -5.85 17.69 -2.46
N SER A 511 -5.20 17.05 -3.42
CA SER A 511 -3.74 16.93 -3.49
C SER A 511 -3.27 17.17 -4.91
N GLU A 512 -1.99 17.48 -5.06
CA GLU A 512 -1.36 17.54 -6.38
C GLU A 512 -1.22 16.10 -6.94
N PRO A 513 -1.31 15.91 -8.26
CA PRO A 513 -1.10 14.60 -8.86
C PRO A 513 0.37 14.19 -8.70
N PRO A 514 0.69 12.87 -8.74
CA PRO A 514 2.07 12.43 -8.72
C PRO A 514 2.89 13.08 -9.84
N THR A 515 4.07 13.56 -9.48
CA THR A 515 4.99 14.24 -10.40
C THR A 515 5.74 13.21 -11.23
N THR A 516 5.97 13.53 -12.51
CA THR A 516 6.88 12.75 -13.36
C THR A 516 8.18 13.53 -13.55
N TYR A 517 9.28 12.98 -13.03
CA TYR A 517 10.63 13.50 -13.25
C TYR A 517 11.30 12.79 -14.43
N HIS A 518 11.80 13.55 -15.38
CA HIS A 518 12.51 13.07 -16.56
C HIS A 518 14.02 12.99 -16.32
N ILE A 519 14.61 11.87 -16.73
CA ILE A 519 16.05 11.61 -16.60
C ILE A 519 16.61 11.35 -18.00
N ASP A 520 17.61 12.12 -18.45
CA ASP A 520 18.26 11.97 -19.76
C ASP A 520 19.78 12.00 -19.56
N GLY A 521 20.43 10.84 -19.59
CA GLY A 521 21.86 10.73 -19.31
C GLY A 521 22.76 11.35 -20.39
N VAL A 522 22.20 11.69 -21.56
CA VAL A 522 22.94 12.29 -22.68
C VAL A 522 22.83 13.81 -22.66
N ASN A 523 21.64 14.35 -22.38
CA ASN A 523 21.34 15.78 -22.50
C ASN A 523 20.96 16.46 -21.18
N GLY A 524 20.74 15.70 -20.10
CA GLY A 524 20.29 16.21 -18.81
C GLY A 524 21.39 16.86 -17.98
N ASP A 525 20.97 17.57 -16.93
CA ASP A 525 21.84 18.21 -15.94
C ASP A 525 21.17 18.10 -14.55
N ASN A 526 21.92 17.67 -13.53
CA ASN A 526 21.39 17.50 -12.17
C ASN A 526 21.04 18.82 -11.46
N THR A 527 21.35 19.96 -12.07
CA THR A 527 20.92 21.29 -11.63
C THR A 527 19.55 21.70 -12.18
N ASN A 528 18.96 20.94 -13.11
CA ASN A 528 17.62 21.18 -13.64
C ASN A 528 16.51 20.83 -12.62
N ASP A 529 15.25 21.05 -13.01
CA ASP A 529 14.06 20.70 -12.21
C ASP A 529 13.51 19.30 -12.47
N GLY A 530 13.89 18.66 -13.58
CA GLY A 530 13.41 17.34 -13.98
C GLY A 530 11.99 17.30 -14.53
N LEU A 531 11.26 18.42 -14.64
CA LEU A 531 9.81 18.40 -14.93
C LEU A 531 9.47 18.14 -16.40
N THR A 532 10.43 18.28 -17.30
CA THR A 532 10.27 17.98 -18.73
C THR A 532 11.51 17.28 -19.26
N ARG A 533 11.42 16.61 -20.43
CA ARG A 533 12.64 16.09 -21.10
C ARG A 533 13.69 17.19 -21.35
N GLY A 534 13.27 18.41 -21.69
CA GLY A 534 14.18 19.52 -21.96
C GLY A 534 14.89 20.07 -20.72
N THR A 535 14.37 19.75 -19.53
CA THR A 535 14.92 20.10 -18.22
C THR A 535 15.19 18.84 -17.39
N ALA A 536 15.52 17.73 -18.05
CA ALA A 536 15.74 16.45 -17.39
C ALA A 536 16.96 16.47 -16.47
N PHE A 537 16.92 15.66 -15.40
CA PHE A 537 18.11 15.33 -14.63
C PHE A 537 19.09 14.48 -15.45
N ALA A 538 20.38 14.56 -15.11
CA ALA A 538 21.40 13.73 -15.76
C ALA A 538 21.41 12.30 -15.21
N THR A 539 21.08 12.11 -13.93
CA THR A 539 21.25 10.83 -13.24
C THR A 539 19.95 10.29 -12.67
N ILE A 540 19.80 8.96 -12.67
CA ILE A 540 18.59 8.28 -12.16
C ILE A 540 18.47 8.51 -10.65
N GLN A 541 19.57 8.39 -9.91
CA GLN A 541 19.55 8.61 -8.46
C GLN A 541 19.10 10.03 -8.10
N ARG A 542 19.37 11.03 -8.94
CA ARG A 542 18.92 12.41 -8.68
C ARG A 542 17.41 12.51 -8.77
N GLY A 543 16.80 11.84 -9.75
CA GLY A 543 15.35 11.75 -9.88
C GLY A 543 14.70 11.07 -8.68
N ILE A 544 15.26 9.95 -8.22
CA ILE A 544 14.78 9.25 -7.01
C ILE A 544 14.86 10.18 -5.79
N ASN A 545 16.01 10.85 -5.56
CA ASN A 545 16.21 11.69 -4.38
C ASN A 545 15.28 12.92 -4.27
N VAL A 546 14.57 13.29 -5.35
CA VAL A 546 13.58 14.38 -5.34
C VAL A 546 12.15 13.89 -5.47
N ALA A 547 11.97 12.63 -5.84
CA ALA A 547 10.67 11.99 -5.98
C ALA A 547 10.06 11.79 -4.59
N GLN A 548 8.75 11.96 -4.53
CA GLN A 548 7.93 11.62 -3.37
C GLN A 548 7.10 10.37 -3.68
N ARG A 549 6.47 9.80 -2.67
CA ARG A 549 5.60 8.63 -2.84
C ARG A 549 4.63 8.81 -4.01
N CYS A 550 4.48 7.75 -4.80
CA CYS A 550 3.70 7.67 -6.05
C CYS A 550 4.27 8.42 -7.26
N ASP A 551 5.32 9.23 -7.11
CA ASP A 551 5.95 9.88 -8.26
C ASP A 551 6.56 8.88 -9.24
N THR A 552 6.76 9.34 -10.48
CA THR A 552 7.42 8.57 -11.52
C THR A 552 8.77 9.18 -11.89
N VAL A 553 9.83 8.38 -11.83
CA VAL A 553 11.15 8.67 -12.38
C VAL A 553 11.20 8.03 -13.79
N LEU A 554 10.98 8.87 -14.80
CA LEU A 554 10.85 8.49 -16.20
C LEU A 554 12.18 8.66 -16.96
N VAL A 555 12.82 7.54 -17.29
CA VAL A 555 14.21 7.48 -17.74
C VAL A 555 14.32 7.31 -19.26
N TRP A 556 14.87 8.31 -19.95
CA TRP A 556 15.05 8.29 -21.41
C TRP A 556 16.14 7.28 -21.85
N PRO A 557 16.09 6.81 -23.10
CA PRO A 557 17.06 5.84 -23.61
C PRO A 557 18.49 6.36 -23.46
N GLY A 558 19.37 5.53 -22.91
CA GLY A 558 20.75 5.87 -22.61
C GLY A 558 21.44 4.76 -21.83
N VAL A 559 22.76 4.86 -21.67
CA VAL A 559 23.55 3.99 -20.79
C VAL A 559 23.88 4.77 -19.54
N TYR A 560 23.43 4.27 -18.39
CA TYR A 560 23.58 4.88 -17.08
C TYR A 560 24.57 4.06 -16.26
N ASN A 561 25.68 4.71 -15.87
CA ASN A 561 26.71 4.10 -15.02
C ASN A 561 26.56 4.58 -13.58
N GLU A 562 25.59 4.00 -12.88
CA GLU A 562 25.14 4.42 -11.56
C GLU A 562 24.76 3.19 -10.73
N GLU A 563 25.04 3.27 -9.42
CA GLU A 563 24.41 2.39 -8.43
C GLU A 563 23.16 3.10 -7.91
N ILE A 564 22.01 2.46 -8.07
CA ILE A 564 20.70 3.08 -7.84
C ILE A 564 20.04 2.44 -6.61
N GLY A 565 19.71 3.27 -5.63
CA GLY A 565 19.01 2.88 -4.40
C GLY A 565 17.65 3.56 -4.28
N PHE A 566 16.63 2.79 -3.88
CA PHE A 566 15.26 3.26 -3.68
C PHE A 566 14.96 3.79 -2.28
N TRP A 567 15.78 3.46 -1.27
CA TRP A 567 15.72 4.04 0.09
C TRP A 567 14.37 3.92 0.82
N GLY A 568 13.49 2.99 0.44
CA GLY A 568 12.15 2.85 1.03
C GLY A 568 11.07 3.62 0.27
N ASP A 569 11.41 4.32 -0.82
CA ASP A 569 10.48 5.17 -1.55
C ASP A 569 9.51 4.33 -2.42
N ALA A 570 8.21 4.49 -2.16
CA ALA A 570 7.15 3.90 -2.96
C ALA A 570 6.91 4.69 -4.26
N ILE A 571 7.88 4.61 -5.18
CA ILE A 571 7.90 5.33 -6.45
C ILE A 571 7.97 4.38 -7.65
N THR A 572 7.57 4.87 -8.82
CA THR A 572 7.77 4.14 -10.08
C THR A 572 9.02 4.64 -10.80
N VAL A 573 9.99 3.76 -11.02
CA VAL A 573 11.12 4.01 -11.92
C VAL A 573 10.92 3.20 -13.19
N LYS A 574 10.79 3.87 -14.33
CA LYS A 574 10.55 3.20 -15.62
C LYS A 574 11.26 3.86 -16.78
N SER A 575 11.58 3.10 -17.81
CA SER A 575 12.06 3.67 -19.06
C SER A 575 10.94 4.43 -19.82
N ALA A 576 11.31 5.54 -20.44
CA ALA A 576 10.41 6.49 -21.11
C ALA A 576 10.08 6.11 -22.55
N ALA A 577 10.97 5.36 -23.20
CA ALA A 577 10.87 5.04 -24.61
C ALA A 577 11.54 3.67 -24.86
N ASP A 578 12.45 3.59 -25.82
CA ASP A 578 13.40 2.48 -25.94
C ASP A 578 14.12 2.24 -24.59
N ALA A 579 14.49 1.00 -24.28
CA ALA A 579 14.94 0.62 -22.96
C ALA A 579 16.22 1.34 -22.54
N ALA A 580 16.18 2.01 -21.39
CA ALA A 580 17.37 2.51 -20.73
C ALA A 580 18.22 1.34 -20.21
N VAL A 581 19.54 1.48 -20.33
CA VAL A 581 20.53 0.48 -19.91
C VAL A 581 21.21 0.94 -18.63
N VAL A 582 21.25 0.10 -17.60
CA VAL A 582 21.99 0.35 -16.37
C VAL A 582 23.13 -0.66 -16.24
N GLU A 583 24.35 -0.16 -15.97
CA GLU A 583 25.54 -0.99 -15.76
C GLU A 583 26.53 -0.34 -14.79
N THR A 584 27.10 -1.09 -13.84
CA THR A 584 28.06 -0.55 -12.86
C THR A 584 29.49 -1.02 -13.06
N ASN A 585 29.73 -2.08 -13.83
CA ASN A 585 30.98 -2.86 -13.90
C ASN A 585 31.39 -3.55 -12.59
N TYR A 586 30.96 -3.04 -11.44
CA TYR A 586 31.13 -3.60 -10.11
C TYR A 586 30.13 -2.94 -9.14
N GLY A 587 29.49 -3.72 -8.25
CA GLY A 587 28.42 -3.23 -7.37
C GLY A 587 27.01 -3.61 -7.84
N TYR A 588 26.00 -2.96 -7.27
CA TYR A 588 24.58 -3.24 -7.52
C TYR A 588 24.04 -2.24 -8.56
N ALA A 589 23.39 -2.71 -9.64
CA ALA A 589 22.72 -1.78 -10.56
C ALA A 589 21.50 -1.15 -9.87
N PHE A 590 20.63 -1.98 -9.28
CA PHE A 590 19.53 -1.53 -8.42
C PHE A 590 19.59 -2.19 -7.05
N SER A 591 19.19 -1.43 -6.02
CA SER A 591 19.22 -1.88 -4.64
C SER A 591 17.99 -1.41 -3.84
N PHE A 592 17.47 -2.33 -3.02
CA PHE A 592 16.29 -2.16 -2.15
C PHE A 592 16.68 -2.58 -0.73
N PHE A 593 16.73 -1.62 0.19
CA PHE A 593 17.35 -1.78 1.51
C PHE A 593 16.41 -1.52 2.69
N SER A 594 15.26 -0.89 2.44
CA SER A 594 14.48 -0.21 3.47
C SER A 594 13.02 -0.67 3.44
N ALA A 595 12.81 -1.97 3.21
CA ALA A 595 11.48 -2.59 3.21
C ALA A 595 10.54 -2.02 2.15
N GLU A 596 11.08 -1.76 0.94
CA GLU A 596 10.29 -1.30 -0.20
C GLU A 596 9.14 -2.28 -0.51
N GLY A 597 7.89 -1.82 -0.43
CA GLY A 597 6.70 -2.61 -0.73
C GLY A 597 6.34 -2.66 -2.23
N PRO A 598 5.22 -3.31 -2.59
CA PRO A 598 4.81 -3.54 -3.99
C PRO A 598 4.48 -2.25 -4.77
N ASP A 599 4.23 -1.14 -4.08
CA ASP A 599 4.07 0.19 -4.69
C ASP A 599 5.38 0.76 -5.24
N THR A 600 6.51 0.17 -4.85
CA THR A 600 7.82 0.44 -5.43
C THR A 600 7.96 -0.36 -6.72
N VAL A 601 7.98 0.33 -7.86
CA VAL A 601 7.95 -0.32 -9.17
C VAL A 601 9.22 -0.03 -9.95
N LEU A 602 9.89 -1.08 -10.43
CA LEU A 602 10.97 -0.98 -11.41
C LEU A 602 10.55 -1.69 -12.71
N SER A 603 10.61 -0.98 -13.84
CA SER A 603 10.18 -1.57 -15.11
C SER A 603 10.87 -1.06 -16.38
N ASN A 604 10.94 -1.92 -17.40
CA ASN A 604 11.39 -1.61 -18.76
C ASN A 604 12.87 -1.22 -18.89
N PHE A 605 13.75 -1.81 -18.06
CA PHE A 605 15.20 -1.61 -18.14
C PHE A 605 15.93 -2.83 -18.68
N VAL A 606 17.05 -2.56 -19.36
CA VAL A 606 18.12 -3.52 -19.56
C VAL A 606 19.14 -3.32 -18.42
N ILE A 607 19.43 -4.38 -17.66
CA ILE A 607 20.35 -4.35 -16.53
C ILE A 607 21.49 -5.32 -16.83
N ARG A 608 22.72 -4.81 -16.95
CA ARG A 608 23.84 -5.63 -17.40
C ARG A 608 25.18 -5.27 -16.80
N ASN A 609 26.16 -6.14 -17.00
CA ASN A 609 27.58 -5.90 -16.67
C ASN A 609 27.78 -5.37 -15.24
N SER A 610 27.00 -5.87 -14.28
CA SER A 610 27.04 -5.45 -12.88
C SER A 610 27.38 -6.66 -11.99
N GLN A 611 27.84 -6.41 -10.76
CA GLN A 611 28.06 -7.52 -9.83
C GLN A 611 26.72 -8.15 -9.46
N TYR A 612 25.74 -7.33 -9.13
CA TYR A 612 24.35 -7.75 -8.98
C TYR A 612 23.49 -6.90 -9.90
N GLY A 613 22.61 -7.53 -10.67
CA GLY A 613 21.59 -6.82 -11.42
C GLY A 613 20.64 -6.11 -10.44
N ILE A 614 20.05 -6.87 -9.52
CA ILE A 614 19.22 -6.32 -8.44
C ILE A 614 19.57 -6.98 -7.12
N TYR A 615 19.73 -6.16 -6.09
CA TYR A 615 20.00 -6.61 -4.72
C TYR A 615 18.88 -6.17 -3.78
N LEU A 616 18.28 -7.12 -3.05
CA LEU A 616 17.20 -6.86 -2.10
C LEU A 616 17.53 -7.41 -0.71
N ILE A 617 17.23 -6.64 0.32
CA ILE A 617 17.42 -7.05 1.72
C ILE A 617 16.33 -6.41 2.61
N ASN A 618 16.25 -6.85 3.87
CA ASN A 618 15.36 -6.31 4.91
C ASN A 618 13.85 -6.42 4.61
N GLY A 619 13.43 -7.53 4.00
CA GLY A 619 12.02 -7.78 3.69
C GLY A 619 11.49 -6.91 2.55
N SER A 620 12.34 -6.48 1.62
CA SER A 620 11.91 -5.65 0.49
C SER A 620 11.21 -6.51 -0.56
N SER A 621 10.01 -6.11 -0.96
CA SER A 621 9.11 -6.83 -1.87
C SER A 621 8.57 -5.91 -2.98
N PRO A 622 9.43 -5.24 -3.77
CA PRO A 622 9.01 -4.36 -4.86
C PRO A 622 8.43 -5.14 -6.05
N LEU A 623 7.72 -4.44 -6.93
CA LEU A 623 7.26 -4.97 -8.21
C LEU A 623 8.35 -4.79 -9.29
N LEU A 624 8.89 -5.91 -9.77
CA LEU A 624 9.94 -5.97 -10.79
C LEU A 624 9.37 -6.58 -12.07
N ARG A 625 9.18 -5.76 -13.12
CA ARG A 625 8.52 -6.24 -14.34
C ARG A 625 9.14 -5.74 -15.64
N ASN A 626 9.02 -6.53 -16.70
CA ASN A 626 9.53 -6.17 -18.03
C ASN A 626 11.01 -5.78 -17.95
N LEU A 627 11.85 -6.61 -17.34
CA LEU A 627 13.29 -6.35 -17.22
C LEU A 627 14.08 -7.33 -18.06
N THR A 628 15.17 -6.89 -18.67
CA THR A 628 16.16 -7.76 -19.30
C THR A 628 17.45 -7.71 -18.48
N ILE A 629 17.71 -8.73 -17.67
CA ILE A 629 18.81 -8.81 -16.70
C ILE A 629 19.84 -9.81 -17.22
N VAL A 630 20.95 -9.30 -17.75
CA VAL A 630 21.87 -10.08 -18.58
C VAL A 630 23.34 -9.78 -18.32
N ASN A 631 24.23 -10.76 -18.46
CA ASN A 631 25.69 -10.56 -18.29
C ASN A 631 26.09 -9.95 -16.93
N ASN A 632 25.38 -10.27 -15.84
CA ASN A 632 25.77 -9.88 -14.49
C ASN A 632 26.50 -11.04 -13.80
N ASP A 633 27.22 -10.75 -12.70
CA ASP A 633 27.71 -11.84 -11.84
C ASP A 633 26.51 -12.57 -11.20
N PHE A 634 25.51 -11.82 -10.72
CA PHE A 634 24.23 -12.32 -10.21
C PHE A 634 23.06 -11.55 -10.84
N GLY A 635 21.96 -12.23 -11.20
CA GLY A 635 20.75 -11.58 -11.72
C GLY A 635 20.00 -10.81 -10.64
N ILE A 636 19.10 -11.48 -9.92
CA ILE A 636 18.43 -10.95 -8.72
C ILE A 636 18.89 -11.74 -7.51
N SER A 637 19.28 -11.03 -6.44
CA SER A 637 19.62 -11.64 -5.15
C SER A 637 18.82 -11.00 -4.02
N ALA A 638 17.96 -11.80 -3.38
CA ALA A 638 17.11 -11.41 -2.27
C ALA A 638 17.57 -12.08 -0.96
N PHE A 639 17.74 -11.27 0.09
CA PHE A 639 18.17 -11.70 1.41
C PHE A 639 17.20 -11.21 2.50
N ASN A 640 17.32 -11.76 3.71
CA ASN A 640 16.58 -11.34 4.91
C ASN A 640 15.07 -11.19 4.68
N GLY A 641 14.43 -12.24 4.15
CA GLY A 641 12.97 -12.28 3.96
C GLY A 641 12.43 -11.58 2.73
N SER A 642 13.25 -10.85 1.97
CA SER A 642 12.84 -10.13 0.75
C SER A 642 12.18 -11.06 -0.28
N ASP A 643 11.03 -10.65 -0.84
CA ASP A 643 10.24 -11.45 -1.78
C ASP A 643 9.61 -10.57 -2.88
N PRO A 644 10.40 -10.05 -3.82
CA PRO A 644 9.89 -9.22 -4.90
C PRO A 644 8.90 -9.98 -5.80
N ASP A 645 7.88 -9.28 -6.31
CA ASP A 645 7.01 -9.81 -7.37
C ASP A 645 7.70 -9.63 -8.72
N ILE A 646 8.10 -10.74 -9.34
CA ILE A 646 8.89 -10.75 -10.58
C ILE A 646 8.03 -11.30 -11.72
N SER A 647 7.80 -10.48 -12.76
CA SER A 647 7.06 -10.92 -13.93
C SER A 647 7.58 -10.37 -15.25
N ASN A 648 7.38 -11.11 -16.34
CA ASN A 648 7.68 -10.63 -17.70
C ASN A 648 9.16 -10.26 -17.92
N CYS A 649 10.07 -10.92 -17.22
CA CYS A 649 11.50 -10.61 -17.29
C CYS A 649 12.26 -11.60 -18.18
N ILE A 650 13.46 -11.22 -18.61
CA ILE A 650 14.42 -12.11 -19.26
C ILE A 650 15.70 -12.11 -18.42
N PHE A 651 16.17 -13.30 -18.04
CA PHE A 651 17.42 -13.55 -17.32
C PHE A 651 18.31 -14.45 -18.18
N TRP A 652 19.49 -13.97 -18.54
CA TRP A 652 20.37 -14.69 -19.47
C TRP A 652 21.85 -14.35 -19.26
N ASP A 653 22.75 -15.34 -19.34
CA ASP A 653 24.19 -15.17 -19.18
C ASP A 653 24.59 -14.53 -17.82
N ASN A 654 23.82 -14.76 -16.75
CA ASN A 654 24.21 -14.33 -15.40
C ASN A 654 25.10 -15.40 -14.73
N LYS A 655 26.33 -15.04 -14.39
CA LYS A 655 27.44 -15.98 -14.15
C LYS A 655 27.24 -16.96 -12.98
N TYR A 656 26.64 -16.51 -11.89
CA TYR A 656 26.47 -17.28 -10.65
C TYR A 656 25.00 -17.56 -10.31
N GLY A 657 24.07 -17.21 -11.22
CA GLY A 657 22.65 -17.48 -11.08
C GLY A 657 21.76 -16.31 -11.49
N ASP A 658 20.61 -16.65 -12.08
CA ASP A 658 19.58 -15.69 -12.50
C ASP A 658 18.76 -15.18 -11.31
N LEU A 659 18.31 -16.09 -10.44
CA LEU A 659 17.43 -15.80 -9.33
C LEU A 659 17.96 -16.49 -8.07
N PHE A 660 18.27 -15.71 -7.05
CA PHE A 660 18.75 -16.22 -5.77
C PHE A 660 17.95 -15.63 -4.61
N ARG A 661 17.45 -16.50 -3.73
CA ARG A 661 16.97 -16.13 -2.39
C ARG A 661 17.35 -17.23 -1.41
N ASP A 662 17.69 -16.82 -0.19
CA ASP A 662 18.06 -17.70 0.92
C ASP A 662 16.95 -17.66 1.98
N PRO A 663 16.35 -18.79 2.41
CA PRO A 663 16.67 -20.19 2.08
C PRO A 663 15.86 -20.81 0.92
N VAL A 664 14.93 -20.07 0.32
CA VAL A 664 14.05 -20.57 -0.75
C VAL A 664 14.31 -19.82 -2.06
N PRO A 665 14.24 -20.49 -3.23
CA PRO A 665 14.37 -19.80 -4.51
C PRO A 665 13.27 -18.75 -4.74
N LEU A 666 13.63 -17.64 -5.38
CA LEU A 666 12.64 -16.69 -5.90
C LEU A 666 11.78 -17.34 -6.98
N GLN A 667 10.52 -16.90 -7.07
CA GLN A 667 9.63 -17.30 -8.15
C GLN A 667 9.36 -16.11 -9.05
N ALA A 668 9.71 -16.25 -10.32
CA ALA A 668 9.25 -15.35 -11.37
C ALA A 668 8.09 -15.99 -12.13
N LYS A 669 7.26 -15.17 -12.78
CA LYS A 669 6.18 -15.63 -13.67
C LYS A 669 6.36 -15.04 -15.05
N TYR A 670 5.87 -15.76 -16.06
CA TYR A 670 5.85 -15.30 -17.44
C TYR A 670 7.20 -14.75 -17.92
N SER A 671 8.30 -15.38 -17.49
CA SER A 671 9.67 -14.91 -17.68
C SER A 671 10.52 -15.92 -18.43
N CYS A 672 11.55 -15.44 -19.11
CA CYS A 672 12.54 -16.27 -19.79
C CYS A 672 13.78 -16.42 -18.90
N ILE A 673 14.09 -17.63 -18.43
CA ILE A 673 15.10 -17.88 -17.38
C ILE A 673 16.05 -19.00 -17.84
N GLU A 674 17.35 -18.73 -17.85
CA GLU A 674 18.37 -19.69 -18.29
C GLU A 674 18.54 -20.83 -17.29
N GLU A 675 18.78 -20.52 -16.02
CA GLU A 675 19.19 -21.49 -14.99
C GLU A 675 18.03 -22.05 -14.14
N GLY A 676 16.92 -22.42 -14.81
CA GLY A 676 15.77 -23.06 -14.16
C GLY A 676 14.68 -22.08 -13.77
N GLY A 677 13.57 -22.12 -14.52
CA GLY A 677 12.41 -21.26 -14.32
C GLY A 677 11.16 -22.06 -13.97
N GLU A 678 11.16 -22.73 -12.81
CA GLU A 678 9.91 -23.25 -12.26
C GLU A 678 9.00 -22.06 -11.91
N GLY A 679 7.79 -22.04 -12.45
CA GLY A 679 6.87 -20.90 -12.30
C GLY A 679 5.86 -20.84 -13.43
N GLU A 680 4.73 -20.17 -13.18
CA GLU A 680 3.67 -20.05 -14.17
C GLU A 680 4.15 -19.29 -15.40
N GLY A 681 4.01 -19.89 -16.58
CA GLY A 681 4.30 -19.25 -17.86
C GLY A 681 5.78 -18.99 -18.16
N ASN A 682 6.70 -19.44 -17.32
CA ASN A 682 8.13 -19.30 -17.57
C ASN A 682 8.59 -20.20 -18.74
N ILE A 683 9.60 -19.72 -19.46
CA ILE A 683 10.29 -20.47 -20.51
C ILE A 683 11.80 -20.48 -20.23
N SER A 684 12.49 -21.53 -20.67
CA SER A 684 13.94 -21.65 -20.59
C SER A 684 14.46 -21.98 -21.99
N ILE A 685 14.40 -20.97 -22.86
CA ILE A 685 14.78 -21.05 -24.28
C ILE A 685 15.55 -19.78 -24.59
N GLU A 686 16.60 -19.89 -25.41
CA GLU A 686 17.37 -18.76 -25.92
C GLU A 686 16.45 -17.59 -26.34
N PRO A 687 16.58 -16.40 -25.71
CA PRO A 687 15.69 -15.27 -25.94
C PRO A 687 15.70 -14.76 -27.38
N GLY A 688 16.78 -15.00 -28.14
CA GLY A 688 16.86 -14.56 -29.53
C GLY A 688 17.02 -13.04 -29.65
N PHE A 689 17.95 -12.49 -28.88
CA PHE A 689 18.42 -11.11 -29.04
C PHE A 689 19.10 -10.90 -30.38
N VAL A 690 19.03 -9.67 -30.93
CA VAL A 690 19.67 -9.37 -32.22
C VAL A 690 21.19 -9.33 -32.11
N ASP A 691 21.71 -8.64 -31.11
CA ASP A 691 23.15 -8.54 -30.87
C ASP A 691 23.42 -8.22 -29.40
N ALA A 692 23.32 -9.24 -28.54
CA ALA A 692 23.60 -9.10 -27.11
C ALA A 692 25.03 -8.59 -26.83
N ASN A 693 26.02 -8.95 -27.66
CA ASN A 693 27.40 -8.49 -27.54
C ASN A 693 27.57 -7.01 -27.94
N GLY A 694 26.77 -6.56 -28.91
CA GLY A 694 26.67 -5.15 -29.32
C GLY A 694 25.73 -4.31 -28.45
N GLY A 695 25.00 -4.93 -27.52
CA GLY A 695 24.06 -4.26 -26.62
C GLY A 695 22.65 -4.05 -27.18
N ASP A 696 22.31 -4.71 -28.29
CA ASP A 696 20.95 -4.68 -28.86
C ASP A 696 20.17 -5.91 -28.39
N TYR A 697 19.41 -5.74 -27.32
CA TYR A 697 18.61 -6.77 -26.67
C TYR A 697 17.17 -6.85 -27.17
N HIS A 698 16.82 -6.13 -28.23
CA HIS A 698 15.51 -6.35 -28.84
C HIS A 698 15.40 -7.77 -29.38
N LEU A 699 14.19 -8.31 -29.36
CA LEU A 699 13.89 -9.66 -29.78
C LEU A 699 13.76 -9.75 -31.30
N LEU A 700 14.33 -10.78 -31.92
CA LEU A 700 14.16 -11.04 -33.36
C LEU A 700 12.68 -11.26 -33.70
N SER A 701 12.22 -10.72 -34.85
CA SER A 701 10.86 -10.90 -35.33
C SER A 701 10.73 -10.94 -36.85
N GLU A 702 10.05 -11.98 -37.36
CA GLU A 702 9.67 -12.07 -38.78
C GLU A 702 8.59 -11.05 -39.19
N ARG A 703 7.95 -10.38 -38.23
CA ARG A 703 6.88 -9.39 -38.47
C ARG A 703 7.32 -7.97 -38.29
N GLY A 704 8.38 -7.77 -37.52
CA GLY A 704 9.08 -6.51 -37.41
C GLY A 704 9.63 -6.32 -36.02
N ARG A 705 10.90 -5.95 -35.97
CA ARG A 705 11.59 -5.46 -34.78
C ARG A 705 11.96 -3.99 -34.98
N TYR A 706 11.90 -3.19 -33.92
CA TYR A 706 12.41 -1.83 -33.94
C TYR A 706 13.95 -1.80 -34.00
N TRP A 707 14.52 -0.96 -34.87
CA TRP A 707 15.98 -0.74 -35.00
C TRP A 707 16.36 0.69 -34.59
N PRO A 708 16.87 0.89 -33.37
CA PRO A 708 17.02 2.23 -32.78
C PRO A 708 17.97 3.15 -33.56
N ALA A 709 19.03 2.60 -34.14
CA ALA A 709 20.05 3.39 -34.85
C ALA A 709 19.53 4.10 -36.11
N HIS A 710 18.40 3.64 -36.66
CA HIS A 710 17.82 4.17 -37.88
C HIS A 710 16.35 4.60 -37.73
N ASP A 711 15.73 4.39 -36.57
CA ASP A 711 14.32 4.67 -36.30
C ASP A 711 13.39 4.02 -37.35
N VAL A 712 13.61 2.72 -37.60
CA VAL A 712 12.86 1.92 -38.57
C VAL A 712 12.53 0.54 -38.02
N TRP A 713 11.57 -0.13 -38.66
CA TRP A 713 11.22 -1.52 -38.36
C TRP A 713 11.82 -2.45 -39.42
N VAL A 714 12.47 -3.53 -38.97
CA VAL A 714 13.15 -4.50 -39.84
C VAL A 714 12.60 -5.91 -39.64
N LEU A 715 12.63 -6.72 -40.69
CA LEU A 715 12.17 -8.11 -40.65
C LEU A 715 13.35 -9.04 -40.44
N ASP A 716 13.21 -9.95 -39.49
CA ASP A 716 14.17 -11.01 -39.23
C ASP A 716 13.75 -12.33 -39.89
N LYS A 717 14.61 -13.34 -39.76
CA LYS A 717 14.35 -14.69 -40.31
C LYS A 717 13.62 -15.62 -39.35
N VAL A 718 13.54 -15.22 -38.07
CA VAL A 718 12.95 -16.01 -36.99
C VAL A 718 12.28 -15.04 -36.03
N THR A 719 11.17 -15.46 -35.43
CA THR A 719 10.57 -14.78 -34.30
C THR A 719 11.05 -15.43 -33.00
N SER A 720 11.52 -14.60 -32.08
CA SER A 720 11.96 -15.02 -30.75
C SER A 720 10.83 -15.73 -29.98
N PRO A 721 11.15 -16.76 -29.18
CA PRO A 721 10.18 -17.42 -28.31
C PRO A 721 9.69 -16.52 -27.16
N SER A 722 10.37 -15.41 -26.89
CA SER A 722 10.01 -14.43 -25.86
C SER A 722 9.04 -13.36 -26.38
N VAL A 723 8.76 -13.33 -27.69
CA VAL A 723 7.70 -12.53 -28.30
C VAL A 723 6.34 -13.17 -27.97
N ASP A 724 5.38 -12.37 -27.51
CA ASP A 724 4.08 -12.78 -26.97
C ASP A 724 4.17 -13.79 -25.81
N GLY A 725 5.32 -13.83 -25.13
CA GLY A 725 5.62 -14.77 -24.05
C GLY A 725 5.09 -14.35 -22.69
N GLY A 726 4.85 -13.06 -22.47
CA GLY A 726 4.59 -12.45 -21.16
C GLY A 726 3.21 -12.77 -20.57
N ASP A 727 2.74 -12.07 -19.54
CA ASP A 727 1.52 -12.42 -18.83
C ASP A 727 0.29 -12.23 -19.72
N PRO A 728 -0.54 -13.27 -19.95
CA PRO A 728 -1.73 -13.18 -20.78
C PRO A 728 -2.83 -12.28 -20.20
N ASN A 729 -2.73 -11.87 -18.93
CA ASN A 729 -3.69 -10.97 -18.29
C ASN A 729 -3.28 -9.50 -18.38
N VAL A 730 -2.07 -9.20 -18.86
CA VAL A 730 -1.63 -7.82 -19.10
C VAL A 730 -2.13 -7.37 -20.46
N ASP A 731 -2.75 -6.20 -20.50
CA ASP A 731 -3.22 -5.58 -21.73
C ASP A 731 -2.02 -5.20 -22.63
N PRO A 732 -1.91 -5.77 -23.85
CA PRO A 732 -0.81 -5.48 -24.77
C PRO A 732 -1.01 -4.20 -25.59
N SER A 733 -1.97 -3.33 -25.24
CA SER A 733 -2.32 -2.14 -26.02
C SER A 733 -1.19 -1.12 -26.18
N GLU A 734 -0.20 -1.13 -25.28
CA GLU A 734 1.00 -0.31 -25.40
C GLU A 734 2.01 -0.86 -26.43
N GLU A 735 1.88 -2.13 -26.83
CA GLU A 735 2.72 -2.72 -27.87
C GLU A 735 2.21 -2.43 -29.28
N ARG A 736 3.16 -2.19 -30.20
CA ARG A 736 2.81 -1.90 -31.58
C ARG A 736 2.19 -3.11 -32.26
N MET A 737 1.07 -2.87 -32.94
CA MET A 737 0.42 -3.90 -33.75
C MET A 737 1.19 -4.25 -35.03
N PRO A 738 1.25 -5.54 -35.43
CA PRO A 738 0.60 -6.67 -34.77
C PRO A 738 1.43 -7.20 -33.58
N ASN A 739 0.82 -7.32 -32.40
CA ASN A 739 1.47 -7.64 -31.11
C ASN A 739 0.99 -8.99 -30.54
N GLY A 740 0.56 -9.90 -31.41
CA GLY A 740 0.17 -11.27 -31.03
C GLY A 740 -0.97 -11.46 -30.01
N GLY A 741 -1.57 -10.38 -29.49
CA GLY A 741 -2.60 -10.44 -28.45
C GLY A 741 -2.07 -10.69 -27.04
N ARG A 742 -0.75 -10.56 -26.83
CA ARG A 742 -0.09 -10.80 -25.54
C ARG A 742 1.25 -10.09 -25.51
N ILE A 743 1.61 -9.51 -24.37
CA ILE A 743 2.87 -8.76 -24.26
C ILE A 743 4.10 -9.64 -24.46
N ASN A 744 5.19 -9.03 -24.94
CA ASN A 744 6.52 -9.62 -24.97
C ASN A 744 7.12 -9.72 -23.55
N MET A 745 8.05 -10.65 -23.37
CA MET A 745 8.92 -10.65 -22.18
C MET A 745 10.08 -9.67 -22.36
N GLY A 746 10.62 -9.17 -21.25
CA GLY A 746 11.85 -8.36 -21.18
C GLY A 746 11.62 -6.86 -21.25
N ALA A 747 12.72 -6.10 -21.37
CA ALA A 747 12.78 -4.64 -21.27
C ALA A 747 11.81 -3.89 -22.19
N TYR A 748 11.48 -4.48 -23.34
CA TYR A 748 10.63 -3.88 -24.36
C TYR A 748 9.15 -4.27 -24.24
N GLY A 749 8.83 -5.23 -23.38
CA GLY A 749 7.46 -5.71 -23.17
C GLY A 749 6.54 -4.60 -22.69
N ASN A 750 5.33 -4.59 -23.23
CA ASN A 750 4.32 -3.56 -23.00
C ASN A 750 4.79 -2.14 -23.34
N THR A 751 5.54 -2.00 -24.44
CA THR A 751 5.98 -0.70 -24.98
C THR A 751 5.82 -0.63 -26.49
N ALA A 752 5.78 0.58 -27.04
CA ALA A 752 5.71 0.81 -28.48
C ALA A 752 6.93 0.29 -29.27
N TYR A 753 7.99 -0.17 -28.58
CA TYR A 753 9.24 -0.70 -29.13
C TYR A 753 9.31 -2.23 -29.08
N ALA A 754 8.28 -2.88 -28.55
CA ALA A 754 8.11 -4.32 -28.55
C ALA A 754 8.12 -4.92 -29.97
N SER A 755 8.86 -6.01 -30.17
CA SER A 755 8.85 -6.76 -31.43
C SER A 755 7.48 -7.35 -31.74
N MET A 756 7.13 -7.37 -33.03
CA MET A 756 5.78 -7.73 -33.48
C MET A 756 5.62 -9.24 -33.74
N ASN A 757 4.38 -9.73 -33.76
CA ASN A 757 4.04 -11.07 -34.23
C ASN A 757 2.64 -11.11 -34.87
N GLU A 758 2.32 -12.15 -35.64
CA GLU A 758 1.01 -12.26 -36.28
C GLU A 758 -0.14 -12.25 -35.26
N TRP A 759 -1.16 -11.41 -35.49
CA TRP A 759 -2.37 -11.42 -34.69
C TRP A 759 -3.07 -12.80 -34.79
N PRO A 760 -3.38 -13.46 -33.66
CA PRO A 760 -3.81 -14.86 -33.66
C PRO A 760 -5.20 -15.06 -34.27
N ILE A 761 -6.06 -14.04 -34.26
CA ILE A 761 -7.46 -14.16 -34.71
C ILE A 761 -7.67 -13.41 -36.02
N LYS A 762 -7.65 -14.15 -37.14
CA LYS A 762 -7.92 -13.58 -38.46
C LYS A 762 -9.37 -13.05 -38.53
N GLY A 763 -9.51 -11.75 -38.80
CA GLY A 763 -10.80 -11.09 -38.97
C GLY A 763 -11.33 -10.37 -37.72
N ASP A 764 -10.68 -10.51 -36.56
CA ASP A 764 -10.89 -9.67 -35.38
C ASP A 764 -10.28 -8.29 -35.67
N VAL A 765 -11.11 -7.37 -36.18
CA VAL A 765 -10.66 -6.05 -36.65
C VAL A 765 -10.81 -4.97 -35.59
N ASP A 766 -11.66 -5.19 -34.58
CA ASP A 766 -11.69 -4.37 -33.38
C ASP A 766 -10.64 -4.78 -32.34
N ARG A 767 -10.04 -5.97 -32.51
CA ARG A 767 -8.86 -6.47 -31.80
C ARG A 767 -9.11 -6.66 -30.31
N ASN A 768 -10.35 -6.97 -29.93
CA ASN A 768 -10.72 -7.28 -28.54
C ASN A 768 -10.48 -8.74 -28.16
N GLY A 769 -9.80 -9.51 -29.03
CA GLY A 769 -9.52 -10.92 -28.82
C GLY A 769 -10.73 -11.82 -29.12
N ARG A 770 -11.77 -11.31 -29.80
CA ARG A 770 -12.97 -12.08 -30.17
C ARG A 770 -13.47 -11.69 -31.55
N PHE A 771 -13.32 -12.60 -32.52
CA PHE A 771 -14.03 -12.45 -33.79
C PHE A 771 -15.55 -12.58 -33.61
N ASN A 772 -16.28 -11.47 -33.73
CA ASN A 772 -17.72 -11.39 -33.52
C ASN A 772 -18.42 -10.46 -34.54
N PHE A 773 -19.71 -10.17 -34.33
CA PHE A 773 -20.48 -9.36 -35.29
C PHE A 773 -20.04 -7.90 -35.35
N VAL A 774 -19.40 -7.38 -34.30
CA VAL A 774 -18.81 -6.04 -34.30
C VAL A 774 -17.66 -5.97 -35.30
N ASP A 775 -16.79 -6.98 -35.32
CA ASP A 775 -15.71 -7.09 -36.31
C ASP A 775 -16.23 -7.15 -37.74
N ILE A 776 -17.24 -7.99 -37.97
CA ILE A 776 -17.88 -8.11 -39.28
C ILE A 776 -18.51 -6.77 -39.67
N ALA A 777 -19.12 -6.05 -38.73
CA ALA A 777 -19.72 -4.75 -38.98
C ALA A 777 -18.67 -3.69 -39.35
N ILE A 778 -17.52 -3.67 -38.67
CA ILE A 778 -16.41 -2.78 -38.99
C ILE A 778 -15.84 -3.09 -40.38
N LEU A 779 -15.55 -4.37 -40.67
CA LEU A 779 -15.11 -4.82 -41.99
C LEU A 779 -16.10 -4.44 -43.10
N LEU A 780 -17.40 -4.63 -42.86
CA LEU A 780 -18.44 -4.25 -43.83
C LEU A 780 -18.54 -2.74 -43.99
N ASN A 781 -18.41 -1.98 -42.90
CA ASN A 781 -18.47 -0.52 -42.96
C ASN A 781 -17.29 0.05 -43.76
N ASP A 782 -16.09 -0.46 -43.51
CA ASP A 782 -14.88 -0.06 -44.25
C ASP A 782 -14.98 -0.47 -45.73
N TRP A 783 -15.47 -1.69 -46.01
CA TRP A 783 -15.68 -2.15 -47.38
C TRP A 783 -16.74 -1.32 -48.12
N LEU A 784 -17.82 -0.91 -47.45
CA LEU A 784 -18.85 -0.03 -48.00
C LEU A 784 -18.33 1.39 -48.24
N ALA A 785 -17.45 1.89 -47.38
CA ALA A 785 -16.80 3.19 -47.52
C ALA A 785 -15.88 3.23 -48.75
N GLU A 786 -15.11 2.15 -49.01
CA GLU A 786 -14.25 2.05 -50.19
C GLU A 786 -15.01 1.90 -51.53
N LEU A 787 -16.22 1.33 -51.50
CA LEU A 787 -17.04 1.12 -52.69
C LEU A 787 -17.81 2.38 -53.16
N GLY A 788 -17.68 3.51 -52.45
CA GLY A 788 -18.16 4.82 -52.90
C GLY A 788 -19.68 4.99 -52.94
N TRP A 789 -20.45 4.18 -52.20
CA TRP A 789 -21.92 4.26 -52.19
C TRP A 789 -22.48 5.31 -51.22
N ALA A 790 -21.61 5.98 -50.46
CA ALA A 790 -21.94 7.07 -49.54
C ALA A 790 -21.44 8.43 -50.06
N GLN A 791 -21.78 8.77 -51.31
CA GLN A 791 -21.83 10.15 -51.82
C GLN A 791 -23.23 10.48 -52.30
#